data_AF-A0A7W3VPW0-F1
#
_entry.id   AF-A0A7W3VPW0-F1
#
_cell.length_a   1.000
_cell.length_b   1.000
_cell.length_c   1.000
_cell.angle_alpha   90.00
_cell.angle_beta   90.00
_cell.angle_gamma   90.00
#
_symmetry.space_group_name_H-M   'P 1'
#
loop_
_entity.id
_entity.type
_entity.pdbx_description
1 polymer ?
#
loop_
_entity_poly.entity_id
_entity_poly.type
_entity_poly.pdbx_seq_one_letter_code
_entity_poly.pdbx_strand_id
1 'polypeptide(L)'
;MKLFSQNPELYIKIKPIAYFLLVVLLYSCATLHPQGHMDKEQLLLQQRPTADKIVHTYYFVGNLLAAKTEQEQAHIAELSRVFQQADKQSTLVLLGDNIQKKQLKQPDDIRLNTALTWSKHFKGETVFINGEAEWKKGYEGIKDISKFLATTLEDKKALLPRKVCGFERLKINDETVLITVDSQWYLENWDKQPNMNEDCDIKTREDFFDELRGEINKNQNKIVVLALHHPVYSTGNYGGYFSLRDHLYPLDAKIPMPVIGSVWNYTRAVSGIHVQDLQGKKYNTLNKRLQTMAQMYDNVVLVSGHERNLQYVEKNGVKQVISGALGDLSPARAIEAGSFSAGQLGYATLEIAADKSSYLTFYSFAEGKHQPLWKRQIFTPEPEHTTDFGAPKSDSILASVYPTPWTKKGRLYRFLWGEHYRSTYGQPILAPVANLDSLKGGLTPLISGGGNQSLSLRLADKNGTQYVMRGVRKSVSRFLQTAVFTDQYVMESFDNTWAEGFIYDFYTTAHPYTPFIIGELSDKVGIYHTNPELYYIPKQQALGAFNSKYGDELYMIEERPSEGHEEATSFGNAAKIISTTDVIANLRKNDKYAVDEQLYLRSRIFDMLIGDWDRHGDQWRWSEFKEEEQTIYRPVPRDRDQAFAKIDGALLSLIKKLPMLRHMQNYTADFAAPRWINHTAFPLDQYLLKSTSEADWVREAQSVVEALDDESIDAIFAQLPKEVQGEDVEQIKAILKERKKKIVAYIPLYYKELRKYVVLSGTDKKDTFKFNRQDDGSIHLTQFRDKKEGQEFVFEKTYDPKETKEIWVYGLNDEDTFIVEGSKKATIKLRLIGGKNKDTFQVEQGKNVVVYDYADKNNEIAETGVAAKHHFTNRYDLNNFNYKKLPLTVNMLLPNIGYNPEDGVKLGFLYSSTRKTFVQDPYRAKHVIKGFYSFNTKGVEGEYTGHFPNTTNNWGFTLNARATSPNFAINYYGIGNETTYFDKEMGTEYKRVRMESYAIAPGYKYQGENGGAFEVKAEYKAMKVQDKSNRFVSSSSAVVDQKVFDFQQYATLQASYDFQQYDKQANPTKGFAFHTTVGWRTNLEDSKQNFPFLDAKVSFAHYLERSERLVLATNFTYQTRLNSNYDFYHGATIGGNTNLRGFRPERFTGKTSFVQTTDLRFNAGQFTAGFIPMSYGLYTGFDYGRVWTPGEDSSKWHNAYGAGLWVNAIEQATLHCSYFYSEDGGRFVFGLGFGF
;
A
#
# COMPACT_ATOMS: atom_id res chain seq x y z
N MET A 1 48.02 -21.99 13.34
CA MET A 1 46.80 -22.55 13.97
C MET A 1 46.49 -23.87 13.26
N LYS A 2 46.93 -25.00 13.83
CA LYS A 2 46.66 -26.35 13.31
C LYS A 2 45.21 -26.69 13.68
N LEU A 3 44.28 -26.44 12.77
CA LEU A 3 42.91 -26.92 12.86
C LEU A 3 42.86 -28.33 12.25
N PHE A 4 42.15 -29.24 12.92
CA PHE A 4 41.97 -30.67 12.62
C PHE A 4 42.99 -31.62 13.27
N SER A 5 42.71 -31.97 14.52
CA SER A 5 43.11 -33.24 15.12
C SER A 5 42.02 -34.28 14.84
N GLN A 6 42.46 -35.47 14.42
CA GLN A 6 41.65 -36.63 14.06
C GLN A 6 41.01 -37.26 15.30
N ASN A 7 39.73 -37.61 15.20
CA ASN A 7 39.13 -38.68 15.99
C ASN A 7 38.33 -39.55 15.00
N PRO A 8 38.66 -40.84 14.84
CA PRO A 8 37.86 -41.77 14.04
C PRO A 8 36.76 -42.40 14.91
N GLU A 9 35.72 -42.90 14.24
CA GLU A 9 34.60 -43.68 14.77
C GLU A 9 33.31 -42.94 15.15
N LEU A 10 32.66 -42.39 14.12
CA LEU A 10 31.20 -42.38 14.03
C LEU A 10 30.81 -42.83 12.61
N TYR A 11 30.75 -44.15 12.40
CA TYR A 11 30.17 -44.74 11.19
C TYR A 11 28.64 -44.60 11.24
N ILE A 12 28.14 -43.40 10.98
CA ILE A 12 26.73 -43.23 10.59
C ILE A 12 26.63 -43.74 9.15
N LYS A 13 25.75 -44.73 8.90
CA LYS A 13 25.38 -45.20 7.55
C LYS A 13 24.66 -44.07 6.80
N ILE A 14 25.41 -43.07 6.33
CA ILE A 14 24.92 -41.86 5.65
C ILE A 14 24.47 -42.16 4.20
N LYS A 15 24.93 -43.27 3.60
CA LYS A 15 24.74 -43.53 2.16
C LYS A 15 23.27 -43.53 1.70
N PRO A 16 22.31 -44.27 2.28
CA PRO A 16 20.94 -44.29 1.77
C PRO A 16 20.18 -42.98 2.02
N ILE A 17 20.41 -42.29 3.14
CA ILE A 17 19.80 -40.98 3.44
C ILE A 17 20.39 -39.90 2.54
N ALA A 18 21.69 -39.94 2.25
CA ALA A 18 22.32 -39.02 1.31
C ALA A 18 21.83 -39.26 -0.14
N TYR A 19 21.67 -40.50 -0.57
CA TYR A 19 21.08 -40.80 -1.89
C TYR A 19 19.59 -40.42 -1.96
N PHE A 20 18.81 -40.66 -0.90
CA PHE A 20 17.42 -40.21 -0.82
C PHE A 20 17.32 -38.67 -0.83
N LEU A 21 18.14 -37.97 -0.05
CA LEU A 21 18.23 -36.50 -0.06
C LEU A 21 18.70 -35.98 -1.42
N LEU A 22 19.65 -36.64 -2.08
CA LEU A 22 20.12 -36.27 -3.42
C LEU A 22 19.01 -36.44 -4.47
N VAL A 23 18.24 -37.53 -4.41
CA VAL A 23 17.10 -37.78 -5.31
C VAL A 23 15.95 -36.79 -5.04
N VAL A 24 15.68 -36.46 -3.79
CA VAL A 24 14.69 -35.43 -3.40
C VAL A 24 15.12 -34.03 -3.84
N LEU A 25 16.43 -33.72 -3.75
CA LEU A 25 17.01 -32.46 -4.25
C LEU A 25 16.90 -32.34 -5.78
N LEU A 26 17.08 -33.45 -6.52
CA LEU A 26 16.99 -33.48 -7.98
C LEU A 26 15.55 -33.34 -8.50
N TYR A 27 14.54 -33.82 -7.76
CA TYR A 27 13.12 -33.71 -8.15
C TYR A 27 12.52 -32.30 -7.94
N SER A 28 13.28 -31.37 -7.34
CA SER A 28 12.78 -30.05 -6.94
C SER A 28 13.27 -28.86 -7.79
N CYS A 29 14.17 -29.07 -8.77
CA CYS A 29 14.76 -27.98 -9.55
C CYS A 29 13.91 -27.57 -10.77
N ALA A 30 14.02 -26.31 -11.18
CA ALA A 30 13.47 -25.83 -12.45
C ALA A 30 14.22 -26.43 -13.64
N THR A 31 13.55 -26.63 -14.78
CA THR A 31 14.13 -27.27 -15.98
C THR A 31 13.80 -26.52 -17.27
N LEU A 32 14.57 -26.74 -18.33
CA LEU A 32 14.23 -26.27 -19.69
C LEU A 32 13.17 -27.17 -20.37
N HIS A 33 13.08 -28.43 -19.95
CA HIS A 33 12.11 -29.37 -20.52
C HIS A 33 10.67 -28.96 -20.20
N PRO A 34 9.72 -29.18 -21.14
CA PRO A 34 8.31 -28.96 -20.88
C PRO A 34 7.78 -29.81 -19.71
N GLN A 35 6.92 -29.21 -18.89
CA GLN A 35 6.22 -29.85 -17.77
C GLN A 35 4.72 -29.51 -17.85
N GLY A 36 3.86 -30.41 -17.37
CA GLY A 36 2.39 -30.27 -17.50
C GLY A 36 1.86 -30.67 -18.88
N HIS A 37 2.58 -31.51 -19.61
CA HIS A 37 2.16 -32.02 -20.92
C HIS A 37 0.88 -32.86 -20.81
N MET A 38 -0.05 -32.61 -21.73
CA MET A 38 -1.16 -33.49 -22.06
C MET A 38 -0.75 -34.36 -23.25
N ASP A 39 -1.19 -35.61 -23.29
CA ASP A 39 -0.91 -36.53 -24.41
C ASP A 39 -1.48 -35.99 -25.73
N LYS A 40 -0.93 -36.42 -26.88
CA LYS A 40 -1.41 -36.02 -28.22
C LYS A 40 -2.90 -36.26 -28.43
N GLU A 41 -3.46 -37.32 -27.84
CA GLU A 41 -4.91 -37.58 -27.87
C GLU A 41 -5.72 -36.57 -27.03
N GLN A 42 -5.19 -36.14 -25.89
CA GLN A 42 -5.84 -35.14 -25.01
C GLN A 42 -5.80 -33.73 -25.62
N LEU A 43 -4.75 -33.39 -26.37
CA LEU A 43 -4.65 -32.16 -27.18
C LEU A 43 -5.72 -32.11 -28.29
N LEU A 44 -6.10 -33.27 -28.84
CA LEU A 44 -7.16 -33.42 -29.85
C LEU A 44 -8.57 -33.45 -29.24
N LEU A 45 -8.71 -33.92 -27.99
CA LEU A 45 -9.99 -34.06 -27.28
C LEU A 45 -10.55 -32.77 -26.68
N GLN A 46 -9.76 -31.70 -26.55
CA GLN A 46 -10.29 -30.38 -26.25
C GLN A 46 -10.88 -29.77 -27.53
N GLN A 47 -12.18 -29.98 -27.72
CA GLN A 47 -12.94 -29.52 -28.88
C GLN A 47 -12.68 -28.02 -29.12
N ARG A 48 -11.89 -27.72 -30.16
CA ARG A 48 -11.84 -26.37 -30.72
C ARG A 48 -13.25 -26.07 -31.26
N PRO A 49 -13.85 -24.91 -30.98
CA PRO A 49 -14.95 -24.44 -31.78
C PRO A 49 -14.56 -24.49 -33.26
N THR A 50 -15.51 -24.69 -34.17
CA THR A 50 -15.26 -24.46 -35.59
C THR A 50 -14.67 -23.06 -35.77
N ALA A 51 -13.74 -22.89 -36.72
CA ALA A 51 -13.05 -21.62 -36.96
C ALA A 51 -14.05 -20.44 -37.10
N ASP A 52 -15.24 -20.72 -37.63
CA ASP A 52 -16.35 -19.78 -37.80
C ASP A 52 -16.93 -19.18 -36.50
N LYS A 53 -16.55 -19.69 -35.32
CA LYS A 53 -17.01 -19.18 -34.01
C LYS A 53 -15.99 -18.28 -33.31
N ILE A 54 -14.74 -18.23 -33.78
CA ILE A 54 -13.69 -17.38 -33.20
C ILE A 54 -13.88 -15.94 -33.70
N VAL A 55 -14.04 -15.00 -32.77
CA VAL A 55 -14.26 -13.58 -33.09
C VAL A 55 -12.99 -12.75 -32.97
N HIS A 56 -11.98 -13.24 -32.23
CA HIS A 56 -10.67 -12.57 -32.13
C HIS A 56 -9.55 -13.53 -31.71
N THR A 57 -8.34 -13.32 -32.24
CA THR A 57 -7.13 -14.06 -31.83
C THR A 57 -6.01 -13.13 -31.37
N TYR A 58 -5.50 -13.31 -30.16
CA TYR A 58 -4.27 -12.65 -29.72
C TYR A 58 -3.05 -13.53 -29.94
N TYR A 59 -1.95 -12.93 -30.39
CA TYR A 59 -0.62 -13.53 -30.47
C TYR A 59 0.30 -12.83 -29.49
N PHE A 60 0.98 -13.57 -28.62
CA PHE A 60 1.83 -13.03 -27.55
C PHE A 60 3.28 -13.44 -27.74
N VAL A 61 4.17 -12.46 -27.87
CA VAL A 61 5.62 -12.69 -28.00
C VAL A 61 6.41 -11.60 -27.26
N GLY A 62 7.57 -11.93 -26.71
CA GLY A 62 8.42 -10.95 -26.00
C GLY A 62 9.89 -11.33 -26.03
N ASN A 63 10.76 -10.40 -25.60
CA ASN A 63 12.21 -10.57 -25.57
C ASN A 63 12.88 -10.76 -26.94
N LEU A 64 12.39 -10.11 -28.02
CA LEU A 64 13.03 -10.21 -29.33
C LEU A 64 14.52 -9.81 -29.32
N LEU A 65 14.93 -8.91 -28.41
CA LEU A 65 16.33 -8.50 -28.25
C LEU A 65 17.25 -9.59 -27.67
N ALA A 66 16.68 -10.62 -27.05
CA ALA A 66 17.43 -11.74 -26.50
C ALA A 66 17.90 -12.71 -27.60
N ALA A 67 17.27 -12.70 -28.77
CA ALA A 67 17.63 -13.55 -29.91
C ALA A 67 18.95 -13.09 -30.57
N LYS A 68 20.03 -13.82 -30.30
CA LYS A 68 21.40 -13.49 -30.76
C LYS A 68 22.04 -14.58 -31.60
N THR A 69 21.59 -15.82 -31.47
CA THR A 69 22.15 -16.98 -32.18
C THR A 69 21.49 -17.17 -33.54
N GLU A 70 22.18 -17.83 -34.47
CA GLU A 70 21.63 -18.15 -35.80
C GLU A 70 20.36 -19.01 -35.70
N GLN A 71 20.33 -19.94 -34.75
CA GLN A 71 19.17 -20.79 -34.49
C GLN A 71 17.95 -19.95 -34.09
N GLU A 72 18.10 -19.03 -33.13
CA GLU A 72 17.02 -18.13 -32.70
C GLU A 72 16.51 -17.26 -33.86
N GLN A 73 17.41 -16.77 -34.73
CA GLN A 73 17.04 -15.98 -35.91
C GLN A 73 16.28 -16.81 -36.96
N ALA A 74 16.64 -18.08 -37.16
CA ALA A 74 15.91 -18.98 -38.03
C ALA A 74 14.47 -19.24 -37.51
N HIS A 75 14.29 -19.35 -36.20
CA HIS A 75 12.96 -19.49 -35.58
C HIS A 75 12.11 -18.23 -35.76
N ILE A 76 12.70 -17.05 -35.61
CA ILE A 76 12.06 -15.75 -35.87
C ILE A 76 11.56 -15.65 -37.33
N ALA A 77 12.34 -16.16 -38.30
CA ALA A 77 11.93 -16.20 -39.70
C ALA A 77 10.71 -17.10 -39.92
N GLU A 78 10.62 -18.25 -39.25
CA GLU A 78 9.44 -19.13 -39.32
C GLU A 78 8.20 -18.46 -38.71
N LEU A 79 8.36 -17.82 -37.56
CA LEU A 79 7.29 -17.08 -36.89
C LEU A 79 6.73 -15.95 -37.76
N SER A 80 7.58 -15.33 -38.59
CA SER A 80 7.14 -14.33 -39.58
C SER A 80 6.11 -14.89 -40.56
N ARG A 81 6.23 -16.17 -40.97
CA ARG A 81 5.26 -16.83 -41.86
C ARG A 81 3.92 -17.06 -41.17
N VAL A 82 3.96 -17.46 -39.90
CA VAL A 82 2.75 -17.63 -39.07
C VAL A 82 1.99 -16.30 -38.99
N PHE A 83 2.69 -15.20 -38.73
CA PHE A 83 2.09 -13.87 -38.63
C PHE A 83 1.50 -13.34 -39.94
N GLN A 84 2.11 -13.67 -41.09
CA GLN A 84 1.56 -13.33 -42.41
C GLN A 84 0.25 -14.06 -42.73
N GLN A 85 0.05 -15.24 -42.13
CA GLN A 85 -1.15 -16.06 -42.31
C GLN A 85 -2.31 -15.64 -41.38
N ALA A 86 -2.05 -14.85 -40.35
CA ALA A 86 -3.09 -14.35 -39.45
C ALA A 86 -4.16 -13.54 -40.21
N ASP A 87 -5.40 -13.59 -39.71
CA ASP A 87 -6.53 -12.85 -40.25
C ASP A 87 -6.55 -11.39 -39.75
N LYS A 88 -7.60 -10.64 -40.12
CA LYS A 88 -7.78 -9.24 -39.70
C LYS A 88 -8.32 -9.14 -38.27
N GLN A 89 -9.00 -10.17 -37.78
CA GLN A 89 -9.58 -10.28 -36.44
C GLN A 89 -8.54 -10.82 -35.45
N SER A 90 -7.34 -10.22 -35.50
CA SER A 90 -6.21 -10.67 -34.72
C SER A 90 -5.43 -9.48 -34.16
N THR A 91 -4.77 -9.67 -33.01
CA THR A 91 -3.87 -8.69 -32.42
C THR A 91 -2.54 -9.34 -32.06
N LEU A 92 -1.43 -8.83 -32.61
CA LEU A 92 -0.08 -9.18 -32.21
C LEU A 92 0.37 -8.29 -31.06
N VAL A 93 0.68 -8.87 -29.91
CA VAL A 93 1.15 -8.14 -28.71
C VAL A 93 2.62 -8.50 -28.44
N LEU A 94 3.48 -7.50 -28.58
CA LEU A 94 4.92 -7.54 -28.33
C LEU A 94 5.18 -7.13 -26.87
N LEU A 95 5.32 -8.13 -25.99
CA LEU A 95 5.30 -8.10 -24.51
C LEU A 95 6.52 -7.44 -23.83
N GLY A 96 7.16 -6.49 -24.49
CA GLY A 96 8.37 -5.80 -24.01
C GLY A 96 9.67 -6.51 -24.37
N ASP A 97 10.77 -5.79 -24.21
CA ASP A 97 12.12 -6.20 -24.54
C ASP A 97 12.36 -6.52 -26.03
N ASN A 98 11.69 -5.76 -26.89
CA ASN A 98 11.72 -5.95 -28.34
C ASN A 98 12.57 -4.91 -29.06
N ILE A 99 12.63 -3.67 -28.55
CA ILE A 99 13.38 -2.56 -29.16
C ILE A 99 14.04 -1.73 -28.05
N GLN A 100 15.24 -1.18 -28.30
CA GLN A 100 15.80 -0.10 -27.47
C GLN A 100 16.13 1.11 -28.33
N LYS A 101 16.25 2.28 -27.70
CA LYS A 101 16.62 3.54 -28.38
C LYS A 101 17.92 3.44 -29.20
N LYS A 102 18.86 2.56 -28.83
CA LYS A 102 20.11 2.38 -29.59
C LYS A 102 19.85 1.80 -30.99
N GLN A 103 18.92 0.85 -31.11
CA GLN A 103 18.58 0.19 -32.37
C GLN A 103 17.97 1.16 -33.38
N LEU A 104 17.28 2.22 -32.92
CA LEU A 104 16.73 3.27 -33.80
C LEU A 104 17.80 3.96 -34.67
N LYS A 105 19.08 3.91 -34.27
CA LYS A 105 20.22 4.45 -35.02
C LYS A 105 20.94 3.40 -35.89
N GLN A 106 20.44 2.16 -35.90
CA GLN A 106 21.02 1.01 -36.58
C GLN A 106 19.98 0.43 -37.54
N PRO A 107 19.75 1.06 -38.72
CA PRO A 107 18.70 0.64 -39.65
C PRO A 107 18.88 -0.81 -40.15
N ASP A 108 20.10 -1.35 -40.09
CA ASP A 108 20.40 -2.74 -40.47
C ASP A 108 20.23 -3.75 -39.31
N ASP A 109 19.74 -3.33 -38.13
CA ASP A 109 19.49 -4.25 -37.01
C ASP A 109 18.38 -5.24 -37.36
N ILE A 110 18.74 -6.52 -37.45
CA ILE A 110 17.85 -7.61 -37.85
C ILE A 110 16.60 -7.69 -36.96
N ARG A 111 16.71 -7.44 -35.65
CA ARG A 111 15.59 -7.56 -34.71
C ARG A 111 14.62 -6.39 -34.88
N LEU A 112 15.14 -5.16 -35.02
CA LEU A 112 14.32 -4.00 -35.31
C LEU A 112 13.56 -4.19 -36.63
N ASN A 113 14.25 -4.60 -37.69
CA ASN A 113 13.65 -4.85 -39.00
C ASN A 113 12.62 -5.97 -38.94
N THR A 114 12.88 -7.03 -38.16
CA THR A 114 11.91 -8.10 -37.90
C THR A 114 10.64 -7.56 -37.25
N ALA A 115 10.75 -6.80 -36.16
CA ALA A 115 9.58 -6.25 -35.47
C ALA A 115 8.76 -5.32 -36.36
N LEU A 116 9.42 -4.48 -37.16
CA LEU A 116 8.76 -3.61 -38.15
C LEU A 116 8.09 -4.42 -39.26
N THR A 117 8.75 -5.48 -39.74
CA THR A 117 8.22 -6.37 -40.79
C THR A 117 6.98 -7.11 -40.30
N TRP A 118 7.01 -7.65 -39.07
CA TRP A 118 5.83 -8.24 -38.44
C TRP A 118 4.70 -7.22 -38.38
N SER A 119 4.96 -6.02 -37.89
CA SER A 119 3.94 -4.97 -37.75
C SER A 119 3.33 -4.54 -39.08
N LYS A 120 4.12 -4.45 -40.16
CA LYS A 120 3.66 -4.03 -41.50
C LYS A 120 2.90 -5.12 -42.25
N HIS A 121 3.22 -6.39 -42.02
CA HIS A 121 2.63 -7.51 -42.76
C HIS A 121 1.59 -8.31 -41.97
N PHE A 122 1.42 -8.02 -40.69
CA PHE A 122 0.32 -8.55 -39.90
C PHE A 122 -0.98 -7.87 -40.32
N LYS A 123 -2.00 -8.65 -40.69
CA LYS A 123 -3.27 -8.10 -41.23
C LYS A 123 -4.16 -7.45 -40.17
N GLY A 124 -4.00 -7.84 -38.92
CA GLY A 124 -4.70 -7.29 -37.76
C GLY A 124 -3.93 -6.13 -37.10
N GLU A 125 -4.20 -5.86 -35.82
CA GLU A 125 -3.50 -4.81 -35.07
C GLU A 125 -2.19 -5.32 -34.47
N THR A 126 -1.15 -4.49 -34.42
CA THR A 126 0.11 -4.80 -33.71
C THR A 126 0.33 -3.78 -32.60
N VAL A 127 0.59 -4.29 -31.40
CA VAL A 127 0.78 -3.49 -30.18
C VAL A 127 2.11 -3.84 -29.53
N PHE A 128 2.97 -2.86 -29.39
CA PHE A 128 4.18 -2.91 -28.57
C PHE A 128 3.84 -2.47 -27.15
N ILE A 129 4.35 -3.18 -26.15
CA ILE A 129 4.38 -2.71 -24.76
C ILE A 129 5.81 -2.52 -24.27
N ASN A 130 6.00 -1.69 -23.26
CA ASN A 130 7.32 -1.38 -22.72
C ASN A 130 7.83 -2.47 -21.75
N GLY A 131 9.08 -2.90 -21.94
CA GLY A 131 9.85 -3.71 -20.99
C GLY A 131 11.06 -2.95 -20.43
N GLU A 132 11.99 -3.67 -19.81
CA GLU A 132 13.24 -3.11 -19.28
C GLU A 132 14.08 -2.45 -20.39
N ALA A 133 14.14 -3.10 -21.54
CA ALA A 133 14.95 -2.72 -22.68
C ALA A 133 14.52 -1.38 -23.28
N GLU A 134 13.21 -1.17 -23.47
CA GLU A 134 12.63 0.09 -23.96
C GLU A 134 12.97 1.23 -22.98
N TRP A 135 12.85 0.97 -21.66
CA TRP A 135 13.11 1.92 -20.59
C TRP A 135 14.59 2.20 -20.31
N LYS A 136 15.52 1.52 -20.97
CA LYS A 136 16.98 1.67 -20.73
C LYS A 136 17.51 3.11 -20.87
N LYS A 137 16.79 3.97 -21.62
CA LYS A 137 17.10 5.41 -21.75
C LYS A 137 16.08 6.33 -21.07
N GLY A 138 15.32 5.79 -20.12
CA GLY A 138 14.32 6.51 -19.34
C GLY A 138 13.14 7.00 -20.18
N TYR A 139 12.44 7.99 -19.64
CA TYR A 139 11.25 8.61 -20.25
C TYR A 139 11.49 9.06 -21.70
N GLU A 140 12.60 9.77 -21.96
CA GLU A 140 12.96 10.22 -23.32
C GLU A 140 13.25 9.04 -24.28
N GLY A 141 13.74 7.92 -23.74
CA GLY A 141 13.90 6.68 -24.49
C GLY A 141 12.57 6.17 -25.05
N ILE A 142 11.56 6.09 -24.19
CA ILE A 142 10.22 5.64 -24.57
C ILE A 142 9.57 6.61 -25.56
N LYS A 143 9.70 7.92 -25.35
CA LYS A 143 9.17 8.95 -26.24
C LYS A 143 9.76 8.85 -27.65
N ASP A 144 11.07 8.64 -27.76
CA ASP A 144 11.74 8.45 -29.05
C ASP A 144 11.28 7.17 -29.77
N ILE A 145 11.17 6.06 -29.04
CA ILE A 145 10.67 4.79 -29.58
C ILE A 145 9.22 4.96 -30.06
N SER A 146 8.37 5.59 -29.24
CA SER A 146 6.96 5.88 -29.57
C SER A 146 6.85 6.72 -30.84
N LYS A 147 7.63 7.80 -30.95
CA LYS A 147 7.65 8.67 -32.14
C LYS A 147 8.14 7.91 -33.38
N PHE A 148 9.19 7.12 -33.24
CA PHE A 148 9.73 6.33 -34.34
C PHE A 148 8.71 5.31 -34.85
N LEU A 149 8.10 4.52 -33.97
CA LEU A 149 7.10 3.52 -34.33
C LEU A 149 5.86 4.17 -34.96
N ALA A 150 5.36 5.25 -34.36
CA ALA A 150 4.20 5.98 -34.89
C ALA A 150 4.44 6.56 -36.29
N THR A 151 5.67 6.98 -36.58
CA THR A 151 6.04 7.49 -37.91
C THR A 151 6.26 6.36 -38.91
N THR A 152 6.95 5.29 -38.50
CA THR A 152 7.39 4.20 -39.39
C THR A 152 6.26 3.23 -39.75
N LEU A 153 5.30 3.07 -38.84
CA LEU A 153 4.12 2.21 -39.00
C LEU A 153 2.86 2.99 -39.33
N GLU A 154 2.93 4.33 -39.37
CA GLU A 154 1.78 5.24 -39.56
C GLU A 154 0.64 5.03 -38.55
N ASP A 155 0.97 4.48 -37.37
CA ASP A 155 0.02 4.20 -36.29
C ASP A 155 0.44 4.83 -34.96
N LYS A 156 -0.31 5.84 -34.52
CA LYS A 156 -0.10 6.51 -33.23
C LYS A 156 -0.33 5.62 -32.01
N LYS A 157 -0.91 4.43 -32.19
CA LYS A 157 -1.17 3.43 -31.14
C LYS A 157 -0.22 2.24 -31.19
N ALA A 158 0.80 2.26 -32.05
CA ALA A 158 1.76 1.16 -32.16
C ALA A 158 2.44 0.82 -30.82
N LEU A 159 2.80 1.83 -30.01
CA LEU A 159 3.36 1.64 -28.66
C LEU A 159 2.34 2.07 -27.60
N LEU A 160 1.99 1.15 -26.71
CA LEU A 160 1.11 1.39 -25.57
C LEU A 160 1.81 1.07 -24.23
N PRO A 161 1.51 1.80 -23.14
CA PRO A 161 0.66 3.00 -23.10
C PRO A 161 1.28 4.20 -23.83
N ARG A 162 0.45 5.02 -24.47
CA ARG A 162 0.87 6.29 -25.07
C ARG A 162 1.26 7.27 -23.96
N LYS A 163 2.01 8.31 -24.35
CA LYS A 163 2.41 9.42 -23.47
C LYS A 163 3.20 8.98 -22.22
N VAL A 164 3.81 7.79 -22.26
CA VAL A 164 4.60 7.21 -21.16
C VAL A 164 3.81 7.20 -19.84
N CYS A 165 2.57 6.72 -19.91
CA CYS A 165 1.64 6.65 -18.78
C CYS A 165 1.60 5.21 -18.20
N GLY A 166 1.02 5.04 -17.00
CA GLY A 166 1.05 3.75 -16.30
C GLY A 166 0.23 2.64 -16.97
N PHE A 167 -0.89 2.95 -17.62
CA PHE A 167 -1.65 2.00 -18.42
C PHE A 167 -2.47 2.68 -19.52
N GLU A 168 -2.96 1.90 -20.47
CA GLU A 168 -3.93 2.36 -21.47
C GLU A 168 -4.84 1.21 -21.93
N ARG A 169 -6.11 1.53 -22.21
CA ARG A 169 -7.07 0.59 -22.82
C ARG A 169 -7.09 0.74 -24.34
N LEU A 170 -6.96 -0.38 -25.04
CA LEU A 170 -7.26 -0.54 -26.45
C LEU A 170 -8.59 -1.30 -26.62
N LYS A 171 -9.58 -0.65 -27.24
CA LYS A 171 -10.85 -1.29 -27.61
C LYS A 171 -10.61 -2.22 -28.80
N ILE A 172 -11.02 -3.48 -28.68
CA ILE A 172 -10.87 -4.50 -29.72
C ILE A 172 -12.23 -4.76 -30.38
N ASN A 173 -13.14 -5.42 -29.68
CA ASN A 173 -14.52 -5.66 -30.13
C ASN A 173 -15.48 -5.72 -28.92
N ASP A 174 -16.64 -6.34 -29.06
CA ASP A 174 -17.65 -6.39 -28.00
C ASP A 174 -17.42 -7.55 -27.01
N GLU A 175 -16.63 -8.55 -27.40
CA GLU A 175 -16.31 -9.74 -26.59
C GLU A 175 -15.00 -9.60 -25.80
N THR A 176 -14.03 -8.80 -26.27
CA THR A 176 -12.71 -8.66 -25.65
C THR A 176 -12.17 -7.23 -25.64
N VAL A 177 -11.27 -6.97 -24.68
CA VAL A 177 -10.53 -5.70 -24.55
C VAL A 177 -9.08 -5.97 -24.17
N LEU A 178 -8.16 -5.18 -24.71
CA LEU A 178 -6.75 -5.19 -24.32
C LEU A 178 -6.47 -4.00 -23.40
N ILE A 179 -5.93 -4.26 -22.21
CA ILE A 179 -5.41 -3.23 -21.31
C ILE A 179 -3.92 -3.45 -21.18
N THR A 180 -3.11 -2.49 -21.64
CA THR A 180 -1.65 -2.56 -21.53
C THR A 180 -1.18 -1.80 -20.31
N VAL A 181 -0.35 -2.42 -19.47
CA VAL A 181 0.23 -1.83 -18.27
C VAL A 181 1.75 -1.72 -18.45
N ASP A 182 2.27 -0.51 -18.26
CA ASP A 182 3.70 -0.28 -18.20
C ASP A 182 4.22 -0.66 -16.80
N SER A 183 4.48 -1.94 -16.62
CA SER A 183 5.03 -2.44 -15.35
C SER A 183 6.40 -1.84 -15.03
N GLN A 184 7.23 -1.52 -16.03
CA GLN A 184 8.56 -0.94 -15.80
C GLN A 184 8.45 0.52 -15.35
N TRP A 185 7.53 1.31 -15.90
CA TRP A 185 7.17 2.64 -15.41
C TRP A 185 6.93 2.65 -13.89
N TYR A 186 6.26 1.63 -13.35
CA TYR A 186 6.01 1.52 -11.92
C TYR A 186 7.30 1.25 -11.12
N LEU A 187 8.22 0.45 -11.66
CA LEU A 187 9.49 0.07 -11.01
C LEU A 187 10.53 1.19 -11.06
N GLU A 188 10.50 2.04 -12.09
CA GLU A 188 11.43 3.16 -12.28
C GLU A 188 11.56 4.06 -11.04
N ASN A 189 12.76 4.58 -10.82
CA ASN A 189 12.94 5.68 -9.88
C ASN A 189 12.54 6.99 -10.57
N TRP A 190 11.36 7.50 -10.23
CA TRP A 190 10.81 8.73 -10.81
C TRP A 190 11.66 9.98 -10.50
N ASP A 191 12.43 9.98 -9.41
CA ASP A 191 13.34 11.09 -9.08
C ASP A 191 14.53 11.18 -10.05
N LYS A 192 14.80 10.11 -10.81
CA LYS A 192 15.82 10.09 -11.87
C LYS A 192 15.24 10.33 -13.27
N GLN A 193 13.95 10.62 -13.35
CA GLN A 193 13.19 10.75 -14.59
C GLN A 193 12.50 12.13 -14.60
N PRO A 194 13.20 13.22 -14.99
CA PRO A 194 12.70 14.59 -14.81
C PRO A 194 11.33 14.87 -15.44
N ASN A 195 11.06 14.25 -16.59
CA ASN A 195 9.82 14.44 -17.34
C ASN A 195 8.76 13.35 -17.05
N MET A 196 8.98 12.49 -16.04
CA MET A 196 8.05 11.42 -15.66
C MET A 196 6.63 11.96 -15.47
N ASN A 197 5.62 11.31 -16.05
CA ASN A 197 4.21 11.70 -15.96
C ASN A 197 3.91 13.16 -16.38
N GLU A 198 4.67 13.75 -17.29
CA GLU A 198 4.34 15.07 -17.85
C GLU A 198 2.98 15.03 -18.55
N ASP A 199 2.84 14.12 -19.51
CA ASP A 199 1.66 14.00 -20.37
C ASP A 199 0.57 13.02 -19.84
N CYS A 200 0.73 12.50 -18.62
CA CYS A 200 -0.12 11.45 -18.04
C CYS A 200 -0.97 11.99 -16.89
N ASP A 201 -2.27 11.68 -16.85
CA ASP A 201 -3.17 12.15 -15.78
C ASP A 201 -2.89 11.46 -14.43
N ILE A 202 -2.31 10.26 -14.48
CA ILE A 202 -1.86 9.51 -13.32
C ILE A 202 -0.58 10.16 -12.79
N LYS A 203 -0.68 10.84 -11.64
CA LYS A 203 0.45 11.53 -11.01
C LYS A 203 1.07 10.77 -9.85
N THR A 204 0.39 9.74 -9.32
CA THR A 204 0.90 8.87 -8.24
C THR A 204 0.72 7.39 -8.56
N ARG A 205 1.43 6.52 -7.85
CA ARG A 205 1.28 5.05 -7.99
C ARG A 205 -0.06 4.55 -7.46
N GLU A 206 -0.63 5.25 -6.49
CA GLU A 206 -1.96 4.99 -5.95
C GLU A 206 -3.04 5.31 -6.99
N ASP A 207 -2.95 6.47 -7.66
CA ASP A 207 -3.87 6.83 -8.75
C ASP A 207 -3.84 5.76 -9.87
N PHE A 208 -2.66 5.19 -10.18
CA PHE A 208 -2.54 4.11 -11.16
C PHE A 208 -3.42 2.90 -10.83
N PHE A 209 -3.41 2.45 -9.58
CA PHE A 209 -4.21 1.29 -9.17
C PHE A 209 -5.71 1.60 -9.18
N ASP A 210 -6.10 2.79 -8.74
CA ASP A 210 -7.51 3.19 -8.70
C ASP A 210 -8.09 3.29 -10.11
N GLU A 211 -7.37 3.94 -11.03
CA GLU A 211 -7.78 4.06 -12.43
C GLU A 211 -7.79 2.71 -13.15
N LEU A 212 -6.78 1.86 -12.94
CA LEU A 212 -6.72 0.52 -13.55
C LEU A 212 -7.88 -0.36 -13.08
N ARG A 213 -8.16 -0.38 -11.76
CA ARG A 213 -9.32 -1.10 -11.20
C ARG A 213 -10.63 -0.61 -11.79
N GLY A 214 -10.77 0.72 -11.90
CA GLY A 214 -11.92 1.35 -12.53
C GLY A 214 -12.10 0.89 -13.98
N GLU A 215 -11.02 0.78 -14.74
CA GLU A 215 -11.06 0.35 -16.13
C GLU A 215 -11.37 -1.14 -16.29
N ILE A 216 -10.85 -2.02 -15.43
CA ILE A 216 -11.23 -3.44 -15.41
C ILE A 216 -12.73 -3.58 -15.12
N ASN A 217 -13.25 -2.87 -14.10
CA ASN A 217 -14.67 -2.92 -13.74
C ASN A 217 -15.59 -2.48 -14.89
N LYS A 218 -15.19 -1.47 -15.68
CA LYS A 218 -15.98 -0.99 -16.84
C LYS A 218 -16.09 -2.05 -17.95
N ASN A 219 -15.20 -3.04 -17.98
CA ASN A 219 -15.13 -4.05 -19.03
C ASN A 219 -15.43 -5.47 -18.52
N GLN A 220 -16.13 -5.63 -17.38
CA GLN A 220 -16.43 -6.94 -16.79
C GLN A 220 -17.26 -7.87 -17.71
N ASN A 221 -17.99 -7.32 -18.67
CA ASN A 221 -18.77 -8.08 -19.65
C ASN A 221 -17.93 -8.58 -20.84
N LYS A 222 -16.63 -8.30 -20.87
CA LYS A 222 -15.68 -8.69 -21.93
C LYS A 222 -14.58 -9.56 -21.35
N ILE A 223 -13.90 -10.36 -22.15
CA ILE A 223 -12.61 -10.92 -21.76
C ILE A 223 -11.60 -9.77 -21.68
N VAL A 224 -11.01 -9.57 -20.50
CA VAL A 224 -10.01 -8.54 -20.26
C VAL A 224 -8.63 -9.19 -20.36
N VAL A 225 -7.91 -8.86 -21.42
CA VAL A 225 -6.49 -9.21 -21.57
C VAL A 225 -5.65 -8.10 -20.96
N LEU A 226 -5.07 -8.35 -19.79
CA LEU A 226 -4.19 -7.41 -19.10
C LEU A 226 -2.72 -7.71 -19.47
N ALA A 227 -2.17 -6.96 -20.42
CA ALA A 227 -0.82 -7.17 -20.94
C ALA A 227 0.22 -6.30 -20.22
N LEU A 228 1.28 -6.91 -19.70
CA LEU A 228 2.34 -6.24 -18.97
C LEU A 228 3.65 -7.01 -19.11
N HIS A 229 4.80 -6.35 -19.13
CA HIS A 229 6.07 -7.06 -19.28
C HIS A 229 6.36 -8.01 -18.09
N HIS A 230 6.17 -7.54 -16.86
CA HIS A 230 6.50 -8.25 -15.63
C HIS A 230 5.34 -9.15 -15.12
N PRO A 231 5.51 -10.49 -15.01
CA PRO A 231 4.46 -11.40 -14.54
C PRO A 231 4.06 -11.18 -13.08
N VAL A 232 2.79 -11.38 -12.73
CA VAL A 232 2.38 -11.37 -11.32
C VAL A 232 2.65 -12.70 -10.62
N TYR A 233 2.67 -13.81 -11.38
CA TYR A 233 3.12 -15.12 -10.93
C TYR A 233 4.19 -15.65 -11.87
N SER A 234 5.33 -16.08 -11.32
CA SER A 234 6.37 -16.75 -12.10
C SER A 234 6.96 -17.93 -11.31
N THR A 235 7.24 -18.99 -12.05
CA THR A 235 7.98 -20.17 -11.59
C THR A 235 9.35 -20.29 -12.28
N GLY A 236 9.85 -19.20 -12.85
CA GLY A 236 11.19 -19.09 -13.44
C GLY A 236 12.20 -18.38 -12.53
N ASN A 237 13.36 -18.04 -13.10
CA ASN A 237 14.50 -17.48 -12.37
C ASN A 237 14.17 -16.14 -11.67
N TYR A 238 13.39 -15.25 -12.31
CA TYR A 238 12.98 -13.98 -11.68
C TYR A 238 11.91 -14.19 -10.60
N GLY A 239 11.18 -15.31 -10.67
CA GLY A 239 10.31 -15.82 -9.60
C GLY A 239 11.06 -16.45 -8.41
N GLY A 240 12.37 -16.67 -8.53
CA GLY A 240 13.22 -17.29 -7.51
C GLY A 240 13.33 -18.81 -7.61
N TYR A 241 13.01 -19.40 -8.78
CA TYR A 241 13.15 -20.82 -9.04
C TYR A 241 14.33 -21.07 -9.95
N PHE A 242 15.28 -21.89 -9.50
CA PHE A 242 16.56 -22.09 -10.15
C PHE A 242 16.77 -23.55 -10.54
N SER A 243 17.53 -23.77 -11.62
CA SER A 243 17.97 -25.10 -12.04
C SER A 243 19.21 -25.54 -11.26
N LEU A 244 19.54 -26.84 -11.31
CA LEU A 244 20.80 -27.35 -10.75
C LEU A 244 22.02 -26.63 -11.33
N ARG A 245 21.98 -26.26 -12.61
CA ARG A 245 23.06 -25.52 -13.26
C ARG A 245 23.25 -24.15 -12.61
N ASP A 246 22.18 -23.45 -12.29
CA ASP A 246 22.26 -22.14 -11.63
C ASP A 246 22.89 -22.24 -10.23
N HIS A 247 22.62 -23.32 -9.50
CA HIS A 247 23.23 -23.59 -8.19
C HIS A 247 24.72 -23.92 -8.26
N LEU A 248 25.14 -24.58 -9.34
CA LEU A 248 26.54 -24.93 -9.58
C LEU A 248 27.33 -23.76 -10.17
N TYR A 249 26.73 -22.94 -11.03
CA TYR A 249 27.41 -21.90 -11.80
C TYR A 249 26.68 -20.55 -11.64
N PRO A 250 26.81 -19.89 -10.48
CA PRO A 250 26.12 -18.63 -10.20
C PRO A 250 26.72 -17.41 -10.91
N LEU A 251 27.92 -17.55 -11.49
CA LEU A 251 28.59 -16.53 -12.31
C LEU A 251 28.73 -17.08 -13.74
N ASP A 252 28.90 -16.20 -14.73
CA ASP A 252 29.23 -16.58 -16.12
C ASP A 252 30.56 -17.38 -16.26
N ALA A 253 31.27 -17.57 -15.15
CA ALA A 253 32.42 -18.44 -15.05
C ALA A 253 32.01 -19.93 -15.07
N LYS A 254 32.71 -20.73 -15.88
CA LYS A 254 32.53 -22.20 -15.95
C LYS A 254 33.08 -22.97 -14.73
N ILE A 255 33.28 -22.30 -13.59
CA ILE A 255 33.83 -22.90 -12.36
C ILE A 255 32.67 -23.27 -11.43
N PRO A 256 32.51 -24.55 -11.03
CA PRO A 256 31.43 -24.96 -10.14
C PRO A 256 31.67 -24.45 -8.71
N MET A 257 30.70 -23.71 -8.16
CA MET A 257 30.71 -23.15 -6.82
C MET A 257 29.40 -23.49 -6.07
N PRO A 258 29.13 -24.77 -5.76
CA PRO A 258 27.82 -25.24 -5.29
C PRO A 258 27.31 -24.56 -4.02
N VAL A 259 28.20 -24.30 -3.04
CA VAL A 259 27.84 -23.66 -1.78
C VAL A 259 27.52 -22.18 -2.00
N ILE A 260 28.42 -21.46 -2.67
CA ILE A 260 28.27 -20.02 -2.93
C ILE A 260 27.07 -19.78 -3.84
N GLY A 261 26.90 -20.58 -4.89
CA GLY A 261 25.80 -20.46 -5.83
C GLY A 261 24.44 -20.75 -5.20
N SER A 262 24.37 -21.74 -4.32
CA SER A 262 23.13 -21.99 -3.57
C SER A 262 22.80 -20.89 -2.58
N VAL A 263 23.80 -20.35 -1.87
CA VAL A 263 23.59 -19.19 -0.98
C VAL A 263 23.15 -17.96 -1.78
N TRP A 264 23.77 -17.69 -2.93
CA TRP A 264 23.43 -16.57 -3.81
C TRP A 264 22.01 -16.68 -4.35
N ASN A 265 21.66 -17.81 -4.96
CA ASN A 265 20.33 -18.04 -5.53
C ASN A 265 19.25 -18.05 -4.46
N TYR A 266 19.50 -18.69 -3.31
CA TYR A 266 18.58 -18.64 -2.19
C TYR A 266 18.39 -17.20 -1.70
N THR A 267 19.47 -16.44 -1.51
CA THR A 267 19.41 -15.02 -1.14
C THR A 267 18.60 -14.24 -2.16
N ARG A 268 18.85 -14.40 -3.45
CA ARG A 268 18.07 -13.78 -4.53
C ARG A 268 16.58 -14.15 -4.45
N ALA A 269 16.26 -15.43 -4.22
CA ALA A 269 14.89 -15.94 -4.12
C ALA A 269 14.07 -15.40 -2.93
N VAL A 270 14.73 -14.91 -1.87
CA VAL A 270 14.07 -14.47 -0.63
C VAL A 270 14.26 -12.98 -0.31
N SER A 271 15.30 -12.33 -0.86
CA SER A 271 15.68 -10.97 -0.46
C SER A 271 15.13 -9.87 -1.37
N GLY A 272 14.86 -10.15 -2.65
CA GLY A 272 14.45 -9.11 -3.60
C GLY A 272 15.52 -8.03 -3.82
N ILE A 273 16.80 -8.35 -3.67
CA ILE A 273 17.92 -7.40 -3.88
C ILE A 273 17.89 -6.79 -5.29
N HIS A 274 17.44 -7.55 -6.29
CA HIS A 274 17.26 -7.07 -7.65
C HIS A 274 15.85 -6.55 -7.87
N VAL A 275 15.71 -5.33 -8.42
CA VAL A 275 14.41 -4.68 -8.60
C VAL A 275 13.50 -5.40 -9.61
N GLN A 276 14.10 -6.16 -10.54
CA GLN A 276 13.39 -6.97 -11.53
C GLN A 276 13.01 -8.38 -11.03
N ASP A 277 13.46 -8.77 -9.84
CA ASP A 277 12.99 -10.02 -9.25
C ASP A 277 11.64 -9.80 -8.56
N LEU A 278 10.76 -10.80 -8.60
CA LEU A 278 9.39 -10.73 -8.08
C LEU A 278 9.32 -10.37 -6.58
N GLN A 279 10.39 -10.65 -5.84
CA GLN A 279 10.53 -10.30 -4.41
C GLN A 279 11.01 -8.86 -4.18
N GLY A 280 11.45 -8.15 -5.21
CA GLY A 280 11.90 -6.76 -5.12
C GLY A 280 10.76 -5.86 -4.63
N LYS A 281 11.06 -4.93 -3.73
CA LYS A 281 10.03 -4.19 -2.96
C LYS A 281 8.92 -3.55 -3.80
N LYS A 282 9.27 -2.79 -4.85
CA LYS A 282 8.30 -2.14 -5.75
C LYS A 282 7.51 -3.18 -6.56
N TYR A 283 8.21 -4.16 -7.12
CA TYR A 283 7.59 -5.22 -7.92
C TYR A 283 6.65 -6.10 -7.08
N ASN A 284 7.05 -6.45 -5.85
CA ASN A 284 6.21 -7.17 -4.91
C ASN A 284 4.92 -6.40 -4.57
N THR A 285 5.00 -5.08 -4.44
CA THR A 285 3.80 -4.25 -4.22
C THR A 285 2.91 -4.26 -5.47
N LEU A 286 3.49 -4.08 -6.66
CA LEU A 286 2.76 -4.13 -7.93
C LEU A 286 2.07 -5.47 -8.13
N ASN A 287 2.79 -6.59 -7.94
CA ASN A 287 2.25 -7.92 -8.18
C ASN A 287 1.12 -8.27 -7.22
N LYS A 288 1.25 -8.00 -5.92
CA LYS A 288 0.22 -8.26 -4.90
C LYS A 288 -1.07 -7.50 -5.21
N ARG A 289 -0.94 -6.22 -5.58
CA ARG A 289 -2.08 -5.36 -5.94
C ARG A 289 -2.74 -5.81 -7.24
N LEU A 290 -1.98 -6.14 -8.28
CA LEU A 290 -2.51 -6.64 -9.56
C LEU A 290 -3.19 -8.02 -9.40
N GLN A 291 -2.59 -8.94 -8.64
CA GLN A 291 -3.20 -10.23 -8.32
C GLN A 291 -4.55 -10.02 -7.63
N THR A 292 -4.57 -9.20 -6.58
CA THR A 292 -5.78 -8.93 -5.79
C THR A 292 -6.89 -8.33 -6.65
N MET A 293 -6.57 -7.38 -7.54
CA MET A 293 -7.54 -6.83 -8.49
C MET A 293 -8.05 -7.88 -9.48
N ALA A 294 -7.17 -8.73 -10.03
CA ALA A 294 -7.58 -9.77 -10.96
C ALA A 294 -8.48 -10.83 -10.31
N GLN A 295 -8.27 -11.17 -9.03
CA GLN A 295 -9.11 -12.13 -8.28
C GLN A 295 -10.54 -11.66 -8.04
N MET A 296 -10.81 -10.37 -8.22
CA MET A 296 -12.16 -9.82 -8.10
C MET A 296 -13.04 -10.12 -9.33
N TYR A 297 -12.47 -10.64 -10.42
CA TYR A 297 -13.13 -10.77 -11.71
C TYR A 297 -12.80 -12.11 -12.38
N ASP A 298 -13.83 -12.83 -12.83
CA ASP A 298 -13.67 -14.14 -13.47
C ASP A 298 -13.29 -14.06 -14.95
N ASN A 299 -13.28 -12.86 -15.53
CA ASN A 299 -13.07 -12.57 -16.95
C ASN A 299 -11.69 -11.96 -17.28
N VAL A 300 -10.72 -11.99 -16.36
CA VAL A 300 -9.39 -11.36 -16.51
C VAL A 300 -8.29 -12.40 -16.72
N VAL A 301 -7.45 -12.20 -17.75
CA VAL A 301 -6.21 -12.95 -17.99
C VAL A 301 -5.02 -12.01 -18.08
N LEU A 302 -3.95 -12.30 -17.35
CA LEU A 302 -2.70 -11.55 -17.40
C LEU A 302 -1.72 -12.20 -18.37
N VAL A 303 -1.05 -11.40 -19.20
CA VAL A 303 -0.11 -11.88 -20.21
C VAL A 303 1.21 -11.11 -20.13
N SER A 304 2.35 -11.80 -20.14
CA SER A 304 3.64 -11.17 -19.83
C SER A 304 4.86 -11.79 -20.51
N GLY A 305 5.97 -11.05 -20.55
CA GLY A 305 7.16 -11.38 -21.34
C GLY A 305 8.49 -11.42 -20.59
N HIS A 306 8.57 -11.00 -19.33
CA HIS A 306 9.85 -10.82 -18.62
C HIS A 306 10.66 -12.11 -18.45
N GLU A 307 9.98 -13.22 -18.19
CA GLU A 307 10.64 -14.53 -18.09
C GLU A 307 10.95 -15.08 -19.48
N ARG A 308 12.15 -15.67 -19.64
CA ARG A 308 12.64 -16.18 -20.93
C ARG A 308 12.22 -17.62 -21.18
N ASN A 309 10.95 -17.89 -20.96
CA ASN A 309 10.32 -19.20 -21.07
C ASN A 309 8.81 -19.03 -21.34
N LEU A 310 8.11 -20.15 -21.48
CA LEU A 310 6.66 -20.23 -21.63
C LEU A 310 6.06 -20.76 -20.35
N GLN A 311 5.03 -20.11 -19.80
CA GLN A 311 4.33 -20.61 -18.61
C GLN A 311 2.84 -20.30 -18.67
N TYR A 312 2.02 -21.22 -18.16
CA TYR A 312 0.66 -20.93 -17.71
C TYR A 312 0.55 -21.28 -16.24
N VAL A 313 0.16 -20.29 -15.44
CA VAL A 313 -0.05 -20.44 -13.99
C VAL A 313 -1.47 -19.98 -13.68
N GLU A 314 -2.27 -20.87 -13.11
CA GLU A 314 -3.57 -20.54 -12.54
C GLU A 314 -3.51 -20.75 -11.04
N LYS A 315 -3.68 -19.68 -10.27
CA LYS A 315 -3.61 -19.70 -8.82
C LYS A 315 -4.63 -18.74 -8.24
N ASN A 316 -5.46 -19.23 -7.30
CA ASN A 316 -6.51 -18.46 -6.64
C ASN A 316 -7.41 -17.71 -7.65
N GLY A 317 -7.80 -18.37 -8.74
CA GLY A 317 -8.64 -17.77 -9.81
C GLY A 317 -7.91 -16.88 -10.82
N VAL A 318 -6.69 -16.40 -10.51
CA VAL A 318 -5.87 -15.58 -11.41
C VAL A 318 -5.24 -16.45 -12.49
N LYS A 319 -5.41 -16.05 -13.74
CA LYS A 319 -4.86 -16.73 -14.91
C LYS A 319 -3.68 -15.90 -15.45
N GLN A 320 -2.46 -16.43 -15.33
CA GLN A 320 -1.23 -15.80 -15.81
C GLN A 320 -0.63 -16.60 -16.97
N VAL A 321 -0.35 -15.92 -18.07
CA VAL A 321 0.36 -16.41 -19.24
C VAL A 321 1.71 -15.71 -19.34
N ILE A 322 2.77 -16.47 -19.59
CA ILE A 322 4.11 -15.97 -19.83
C ILE A 322 4.56 -16.45 -21.20
N SER A 323 4.96 -15.53 -22.07
CA SER A 323 5.38 -15.78 -23.45
C SER A 323 6.60 -14.93 -23.83
N GLY A 324 7.73 -15.17 -23.16
CA GLY A 324 8.98 -14.42 -23.35
C GLY A 324 10.11 -15.25 -23.99
N ALA A 325 9.79 -16.37 -24.63
CA ALA A 325 10.77 -17.36 -25.08
C ALA A 325 11.27 -17.14 -26.51
N LEU A 326 11.62 -15.90 -26.90
CA LEU A 326 12.21 -15.64 -28.23
C LEU A 326 13.75 -15.79 -28.26
N GLY A 327 14.43 -15.79 -27.11
CA GLY A 327 15.87 -16.03 -27.03
C GLY A 327 16.39 -16.07 -25.59
N ASP A 328 17.63 -16.53 -25.41
CA ASP A 328 18.35 -16.62 -24.13
C ASP A 328 17.54 -17.34 -23.02
N LEU A 329 17.09 -18.56 -23.34
CA LEU A 329 16.10 -19.33 -22.59
C LEU A 329 16.49 -19.58 -21.12
N SER A 330 15.50 -19.47 -20.22
CA SER A 330 15.64 -19.78 -18.79
C SER A 330 14.80 -20.98 -18.35
N PRO A 331 15.20 -21.72 -17.30
CA PRO A 331 14.41 -22.82 -16.77
C PRO A 331 13.16 -22.33 -16.02
N ALA A 332 12.13 -23.17 -15.96
CA ALA A 332 10.90 -22.95 -15.20
C ALA A 332 10.34 -24.26 -14.63
N ARG A 333 9.27 -24.20 -13.83
CA ARG A 333 8.64 -25.38 -13.23
C ARG A 333 7.11 -25.26 -13.15
N ALA A 334 6.40 -26.28 -13.61
CA ALA A 334 4.95 -26.38 -13.40
C ALA A 334 4.68 -26.86 -11.95
N ILE A 335 4.00 -26.04 -11.15
CA ILE A 335 3.80 -26.27 -9.71
C ILE A 335 2.33 -26.56 -9.41
N GLU A 336 1.43 -25.71 -9.90
CA GLU A 336 -0.01 -25.79 -9.63
C GLU A 336 -0.70 -26.84 -10.53
N ALA A 337 -1.85 -27.36 -10.08
CA ALA A 337 -2.62 -28.30 -10.89
C ALA A 337 -3.06 -27.65 -12.21
N GLY A 338 -2.80 -28.33 -13.34
CA GLY A 338 -3.11 -27.80 -14.68
C GLY A 338 -2.24 -26.63 -15.14
N SER A 339 -1.16 -26.29 -14.40
CA SER A 339 -0.13 -25.35 -14.86
C SER A 339 0.78 -25.98 -15.92
N PHE A 340 1.41 -25.14 -16.72
CA PHE A 340 2.34 -25.55 -17.78
C PHE A 340 3.61 -24.70 -17.71
N SER A 341 4.76 -25.29 -18.04
CA SER A 341 6.02 -24.56 -18.19
C SER A 341 6.91 -25.19 -19.26
N ALA A 342 7.59 -24.40 -20.09
CA ALA A 342 8.60 -24.88 -21.02
C ALA A 342 9.69 -23.82 -21.27
N GLY A 343 10.96 -24.20 -21.15
CA GLY A 343 12.11 -23.39 -21.55
C GLY A 343 12.53 -23.70 -22.99
N GLN A 344 11.64 -23.46 -23.95
CA GLN A 344 11.85 -23.70 -25.38
C GLN A 344 11.43 -22.49 -26.21
N LEU A 345 12.04 -22.30 -27.38
CA LEU A 345 11.69 -21.20 -28.29
C LEU A 345 10.25 -21.37 -28.79
N GLY A 346 9.43 -20.33 -28.61
CA GLY A 346 8.01 -20.41 -28.88
C GLY A 346 7.21 -19.17 -28.50
N TYR A 347 5.89 -19.28 -28.60
CA TYR A 347 4.94 -18.20 -28.34
C TYR A 347 3.57 -18.73 -27.89
N ALA A 348 2.66 -17.83 -27.48
CA ALA A 348 1.31 -18.18 -27.06
C ALA A 348 0.24 -17.49 -27.94
N THR A 349 -0.90 -18.16 -28.11
CA THR A 349 -2.11 -17.57 -28.70
C THR A 349 -3.32 -17.70 -27.78
N LEU A 350 -4.19 -16.70 -27.77
CA LEU A 350 -5.48 -16.74 -27.10
C LEU A 350 -6.59 -16.52 -28.13
N GLU A 351 -7.34 -17.56 -28.43
CA GLU A 351 -8.52 -17.52 -29.32
C GLU A 351 -9.77 -17.24 -28.47
N ILE A 352 -10.57 -16.25 -28.84
CA ILE A 352 -11.81 -15.85 -28.16
C ILE A 352 -12.99 -16.10 -29.09
N ALA A 353 -13.98 -16.86 -28.61
CA ALA A 353 -15.22 -17.13 -29.34
C ALA A 353 -16.32 -16.09 -29.04
N ALA A 354 -17.37 -16.08 -29.87
CA ALA A 354 -18.51 -15.16 -29.71
C ALA A 354 -19.23 -15.30 -28.36
N ASP A 355 -19.22 -16.49 -27.77
CA ASP A 355 -19.76 -16.78 -26.43
C ASP A 355 -18.77 -16.46 -25.29
N LYS A 356 -17.64 -15.81 -25.61
CA LYS A 356 -16.52 -15.46 -24.73
C LYS A 356 -15.73 -16.66 -24.19
N SER A 357 -16.04 -17.89 -24.62
CA SER A 357 -15.16 -19.02 -24.36
C SER A 357 -13.78 -18.76 -24.97
N SER A 358 -12.73 -19.07 -24.22
CA SER A 358 -11.36 -18.69 -24.60
C SER A 358 -10.37 -19.82 -24.48
N TYR A 359 -9.53 -19.98 -25.50
CA TYR A 359 -8.61 -21.10 -25.66
C TYR A 359 -7.18 -20.60 -25.79
N LEU A 360 -6.34 -20.97 -24.83
CA LEU A 360 -4.92 -20.65 -24.80
C LEU A 360 -4.13 -21.80 -25.44
N THR A 361 -3.22 -21.49 -26.36
CA THR A 361 -2.31 -22.48 -26.96
C THR A 361 -0.88 -21.97 -26.92
N PHE A 362 0.07 -22.79 -26.45
CA PHE A 362 1.50 -22.55 -26.63
C PHE A 362 2.02 -23.32 -27.83
N TYR A 363 2.87 -22.69 -28.62
CA TYR A 363 3.55 -23.28 -29.76
C TYR A 363 5.06 -23.27 -29.51
N SER A 364 5.77 -24.28 -30.02
CA SER A 364 7.23 -24.26 -30.11
C SER A 364 7.73 -24.57 -31.51
N PHE A 365 9.02 -24.29 -31.67
CA PHE A 365 9.78 -24.63 -32.85
C PHE A 365 10.87 -25.65 -32.49
N ALA A 366 10.48 -26.79 -31.92
CA ALA A 366 11.42 -27.89 -31.66
C ALA A 366 11.76 -28.62 -32.98
N GLU A 367 13.03 -28.98 -33.17
CA GLU A 367 13.52 -29.75 -34.34
C GLU A 367 13.18 -29.11 -35.71
N GLY A 368 13.05 -27.78 -35.77
CA GLY A 368 12.77 -27.05 -37.02
C GLY A 368 11.32 -27.12 -37.51
N LYS A 369 10.37 -27.58 -36.69
CA LYS A 369 8.94 -27.61 -37.03
C LYS A 369 8.10 -26.77 -36.07
N HIS A 370 7.19 -25.96 -36.62
CA HIS A 370 6.14 -25.27 -35.86
C HIS A 370 5.09 -26.29 -35.40
N GLN A 371 4.87 -26.40 -34.09
CA GLN A 371 3.89 -27.34 -33.53
C GLN A 371 3.29 -26.85 -32.19
N PRO A 372 2.04 -27.22 -31.88
CA PRO A 372 1.44 -26.93 -30.57
C PRO A 372 2.12 -27.78 -29.47
N LEU A 373 2.49 -27.13 -28.37
CA LEU A 373 3.04 -27.76 -27.16
C LEU A 373 1.98 -28.10 -26.12
N TRP A 374 1.01 -27.20 -25.95
CA TRP A 374 0.01 -27.27 -24.89
C TRP A 374 -1.19 -26.41 -25.25
N LYS A 375 -2.40 -26.84 -24.91
CA LYS A 375 -3.64 -26.12 -25.17
C LYS A 375 -4.59 -26.26 -23.98
N ARG A 376 -5.30 -25.20 -23.60
CA ARG A 376 -6.31 -25.24 -22.54
C ARG A 376 -7.43 -24.23 -22.78
N GLN A 377 -8.67 -24.63 -22.56
CA GLN A 377 -9.76 -23.67 -22.36
C GLN A 377 -9.60 -23.00 -20.99
N ILE A 378 -9.40 -21.68 -20.99
CA ILE A 378 -9.16 -20.90 -19.77
C ILE A 378 -10.37 -20.06 -19.35
N PHE A 379 -11.32 -19.82 -20.24
CA PHE A 379 -12.63 -19.25 -19.91
C PHE A 379 -13.75 -20.10 -20.53
N THR A 380 -14.76 -20.38 -19.73
CA THR A 380 -16.00 -21.06 -20.13
C THR A 380 -17.10 -20.04 -20.36
N PRO A 381 -18.05 -20.30 -21.28
CA PRO A 381 -19.20 -19.41 -21.46
C PRO A 381 -20.03 -19.38 -20.18
N GLU A 382 -20.62 -18.22 -19.87
CA GLU A 382 -21.53 -18.11 -18.73
C GLU A 382 -22.78 -18.97 -18.99
N PRO A 383 -23.22 -19.78 -18.00
CA PRO A 383 -24.45 -20.55 -18.16
C PRO A 383 -25.66 -19.62 -18.24
N GLU A 384 -26.50 -19.77 -19.27
CA GLU A 384 -27.80 -19.08 -19.34
C GLU A 384 -28.70 -19.59 -18.21
N HIS A 385 -28.88 -18.78 -17.17
CA HIS A 385 -29.82 -19.08 -16.09
C HIS A 385 -31.26 -18.86 -16.57
N THR A 386 -31.87 -19.91 -17.11
CA THR A 386 -33.28 -19.96 -17.52
C THR A 386 -34.19 -20.41 -16.37
N THR A 387 -34.05 -19.79 -15.20
CA THR A 387 -35.01 -20.02 -14.11
C THR A 387 -36.19 -19.08 -14.31
N ASP A 388 -37.40 -19.61 -14.50
CA ASP A 388 -38.61 -18.80 -14.52
C ASP A 388 -38.93 -18.34 -13.09
N PHE A 389 -38.74 -17.05 -12.82
CA PHE A 389 -38.96 -16.46 -11.49
C PHE A 389 -40.43 -16.06 -11.25
N GLY A 390 -41.31 -16.14 -12.26
CA GLY A 390 -42.70 -15.68 -12.18
C GLY A 390 -42.85 -14.18 -11.87
N ALA A 391 -44.08 -13.65 -11.94
CA ALA A 391 -44.36 -12.28 -11.54
C ALA A 391 -44.44 -12.15 -10.00
N PRO A 392 -44.02 -11.01 -9.40
CA PRO A 392 -44.20 -10.77 -7.98
C PRO A 392 -45.68 -10.88 -7.58
N LYS A 393 -45.97 -11.58 -6.47
CA LYS A 393 -47.34 -11.89 -6.04
C LYS A 393 -48.03 -10.79 -5.24
N SER A 394 -47.32 -9.72 -4.88
CA SER A 394 -47.80 -8.64 -4.01
C SER A 394 -47.09 -7.33 -4.36
N ASP A 395 -47.81 -6.19 -4.24
CA ASP A 395 -47.28 -4.85 -4.50
C ASP A 395 -46.36 -4.34 -3.37
N SER A 396 -46.42 -4.96 -2.20
CA SER A 396 -45.58 -4.65 -1.04
C SER A 396 -45.23 -5.91 -0.22
N ILE A 397 -44.15 -5.82 0.54
CA ILE A 397 -43.67 -6.89 1.42
C ILE A 397 -43.07 -6.33 2.70
N LEU A 398 -43.19 -7.08 3.80
CA LEU A 398 -42.43 -6.82 5.02
C LEU A 398 -41.01 -7.38 4.88
N ALA A 399 -40.02 -6.50 4.85
CA ALA A 399 -38.60 -6.86 4.75
C ALA A 399 -37.76 -6.04 5.71
N SER A 400 -36.64 -6.60 6.17
CA SER A 400 -35.65 -5.91 7.01
C SER A 400 -34.29 -5.93 6.33
N VAL A 401 -33.42 -4.97 6.66
CA VAL A 401 -32.06 -4.92 6.09
C VAL A 401 -31.25 -6.14 6.53
N TYR A 402 -31.33 -6.49 7.82
CA TYR A 402 -30.73 -7.70 8.38
C TYR A 402 -31.80 -8.63 8.95
N PRO A 403 -31.56 -9.96 8.93
CA PRO A 403 -32.35 -10.89 9.72
C PRO A 403 -32.35 -10.49 11.20
N THR A 404 -33.51 -10.49 11.85
CA THR A 404 -33.64 -10.09 13.27
C THR A 404 -32.64 -10.78 14.21
N PRO A 405 -32.30 -12.08 14.07
CA PRO A 405 -31.29 -12.72 14.93
C PRO A 405 -29.91 -12.04 14.90
N TRP A 406 -29.52 -11.41 13.79
CA TRP A 406 -28.22 -10.74 13.65
C TRP A 406 -28.11 -9.49 14.54
N THR A 407 -29.25 -8.87 14.83
CA THR A 407 -29.35 -7.59 15.56
C THR A 407 -29.46 -7.76 17.08
N LYS A 408 -29.72 -8.99 17.57
CA LYS A 408 -29.84 -9.27 19.01
C LYS A 408 -28.47 -9.52 19.63
N LYS A 409 -28.04 -8.63 20.55
CA LYS A 409 -26.75 -8.74 21.28
C LYS A 409 -26.93 -8.67 22.80
N GLY A 410 -26.09 -9.40 23.53
CA GLY A 410 -26.07 -9.40 25.00
C GLY A 410 -25.60 -8.07 25.59
N ARG A 411 -25.92 -7.80 26.86
CA ARG A 411 -25.60 -6.52 27.55
C ARG A 411 -24.09 -6.20 27.55
N LEU A 412 -23.24 -7.19 27.81
CA LEU A 412 -21.79 -6.99 27.80
C LEU A 412 -21.26 -6.61 26.42
N TYR A 413 -21.78 -7.24 25.36
CA TYR A 413 -21.41 -6.90 23.99
C TYR A 413 -21.77 -5.45 23.67
N ARG A 414 -22.99 -5.03 24.03
CA ARG A 414 -23.46 -3.66 23.80
C ARG A 414 -22.72 -2.61 24.63
N PHE A 415 -22.30 -2.95 25.84
CA PHE A 415 -21.42 -2.08 26.62
C PHE A 415 -20.05 -1.86 25.94
N LEU A 416 -19.42 -2.93 25.46
CA LEU A 416 -18.08 -2.86 24.84
C LEU A 416 -18.14 -2.22 23.44
N TRP A 417 -19.10 -2.64 22.63
CA TRP A 417 -19.17 -2.34 21.20
C TRP A 417 -20.27 -1.35 20.84
N GLY A 418 -21.11 -0.89 21.77
CA GLY A 418 -22.16 0.12 21.52
C GLY A 418 -23.54 -0.49 21.27
N GLU A 419 -24.59 0.34 21.24
CA GLU A 419 -25.97 0.00 20.88
C GLU A 419 -26.24 0.20 19.37
N HIS A 420 -25.62 1.23 18.76
CA HIS A 420 -25.77 1.57 17.34
C HIS A 420 -27.25 1.71 16.92
N TYR A 421 -27.55 1.52 15.63
CA TYR A 421 -28.91 1.42 15.07
C TYR A 421 -29.34 -0.04 14.80
N ARG A 422 -28.82 -1.01 15.58
CA ARG A 422 -29.08 -2.45 15.32
C ARG A 422 -30.55 -2.81 15.25
N SER A 423 -31.36 -2.26 16.17
CA SER A 423 -32.81 -2.47 16.18
C SER A 423 -33.45 -2.07 14.85
N THR A 424 -33.04 -0.94 14.28
CA THR A 424 -33.54 -0.41 13.00
C THR A 424 -33.20 -1.32 11.82
N TYR A 425 -32.01 -1.95 11.81
CA TYR A 425 -31.64 -2.91 10.77
C TYR A 425 -32.46 -4.20 10.82
N GLY A 426 -32.88 -4.61 12.01
CA GLY A 426 -33.62 -5.86 12.25
C GLY A 426 -35.13 -5.71 12.25
N GLN A 427 -35.62 -4.46 12.15
CA GLN A 427 -37.04 -4.10 12.11
C GLN A 427 -37.58 -4.30 10.69
N PRO A 428 -38.58 -5.18 10.50
CA PRO A 428 -39.29 -5.26 9.24
C PRO A 428 -40.03 -3.96 8.95
N ILE A 429 -39.89 -3.47 7.73
CA ILE A 429 -40.61 -2.31 7.18
C ILE A 429 -41.50 -2.78 6.04
N LEU A 430 -42.60 -2.07 5.79
CA LEU A 430 -43.41 -2.29 4.59
C LEU A 430 -42.75 -1.59 3.40
N ALA A 431 -42.13 -2.36 2.50
CA ALA A 431 -41.46 -1.85 1.31
C ALA A 431 -42.24 -2.19 0.02
N PRO A 432 -42.31 -1.28 -0.97
CA PRO A 432 -42.90 -1.58 -2.26
C PRO A 432 -42.04 -2.60 -3.02
N VAL A 433 -42.70 -3.57 -3.66
CA VAL A 433 -42.03 -4.58 -4.49
C VAL A 433 -41.94 -4.06 -5.91
N ALA A 434 -40.75 -4.01 -6.50
CA ALA A 434 -40.55 -3.50 -7.86
C ALA A 434 -40.02 -4.55 -8.84
N ASN A 435 -40.64 -4.57 -10.03
CA ASN A 435 -40.17 -5.31 -11.19
C ASN A 435 -39.43 -4.36 -12.14
N LEU A 436 -38.15 -4.65 -12.42
CA LEU A 436 -37.27 -3.83 -13.25
C LEU A 436 -37.85 -3.64 -14.65
N ASP A 437 -38.55 -4.63 -15.22
CA ASP A 437 -39.15 -4.53 -16.56
C ASP A 437 -40.22 -3.43 -16.69
N SER A 438 -40.79 -2.99 -15.56
CA SER A 438 -41.83 -1.97 -15.48
C SER A 438 -41.40 -0.69 -14.80
N LEU A 439 -40.46 -0.78 -13.85
CA LEU A 439 -40.00 0.34 -13.04
C LEU A 439 -39.33 1.39 -13.94
N LYS A 440 -39.68 2.68 -13.75
CA LYS A 440 -39.14 3.81 -14.53
C LYS A 440 -39.19 3.60 -16.07
N GLY A 441 -40.22 2.90 -16.58
CA GLY A 441 -40.39 2.64 -18.02
C GLY A 441 -39.69 1.38 -18.54
N GLY A 442 -39.02 0.63 -17.66
CA GLY A 442 -38.32 -0.62 -17.93
C GLY A 442 -36.80 -0.44 -17.86
N LEU A 443 -36.18 -1.01 -16.81
CA LEU A 443 -34.76 -0.94 -16.50
C LEU A 443 -34.04 -2.25 -16.85
N THR A 444 -32.95 -2.13 -17.60
CA THR A 444 -32.09 -3.26 -17.97
C THR A 444 -30.77 -3.20 -17.21
N PRO A 445 -30.35 -4.29 -16.53
CA PRO A 445 -29.02 -4.38 -15.93
C PRO A 445 -27.89 -4.33 -16.95
N LEU A 446 -26.88 -3.54 -16.65
CA LEU A 446 -25.70 -3.36 -17.51
C LEU A 446 -24.46 -4.06 -16.95
N ILE A 447 -24.04 -3.65 -15.76
CA ILE A 447 -22.77 -4.06 -15.14
C ILE A 447 -22.85 -3.96 -13.62
N SER A 448 -22.19 -4.88 -12.91
CA SER A 448 -21.98 -4.75 -11.48
C SER A 448 -21.08 -3.55 -11.18
N GLY A 449 -21.44 -2.80 -10.16
CA GLY A 449 -20.70 -1.66 -9.65
C GLY A 449 -20.58 -1.75 -8.13
N GLY A 450 -20.14 -0.65 -7.55
CA GLY A 450 -20.04 -0.47 -6.11
C GLY A 450 -18.69 0.11 -5.74
N GLY A 451 -18.68 1.08 -4.81
CA GLY A 451 -17.45 1.55 -4.20
C GLY A 451 -16.85 0.49 -3.28
N ASN A 452 -16.24 0.93 -2.18
CA ASN A 452 -15.63 -0.01 -1.25
C ASN A 452 -16.66 -0.84 -0.45
N GLN A 453 -17.90 -0.37 -0.26
CA GLN A 453 -18.78 -0.94 0.78
C GLN A 453 -20.11 -1.52 0.30
N SER A 454 -20.64 -1.13 -0.86
CA SER A 454 -21.98 -1.56 -1.31
C SER A 454 -21.91 -2.39 -2.58
N LEU A 455 -22.77 -3.41 -2.68
CA LEU A 455 -23.09 -4.05 -3.96
C LEU A 455 -24.03 -3.12 -4.71
N SER A 456 -23.62 -2.63 -5.88
CA SER A 456 -24.50 -1.86 -6.74
C SER A 456 -24.57 -2.43 -8.15
N LEU A 457 -25.66 -2.19 -8.85
CA LEU A 457 -25.90 -2.63 -10.21
C LEU A 457 -26.25 -1.39 -11.02
N ARG A 458 -25.55 -1.19 -12.15
CA ARG A 458 -25.91 -0.12 -13.08
C ARG A 458 -27.06 -0.60 -13.93
N LEU A 459 -28.09 0.23 -14.01
CA LEU A 459 -29.29 -0.01 -14.80
C LEU A 459 -29.39 1.08 -15.87
N ALA A 460 -30.06 0.79 -16.98
CA ALA A 460 -30.47 1.80 -17.96
C ALA A 460 -31.91 1.59 -18.38
N ASP A 461 -32.63 2.68 -18.63
CA ASP A 461 -33.95 2.63 -19.24
C ASP A 461 -33.87 2.45 -20.77
N LYS A 462 -35.03 2.44 -21.43
CA LYS A 462 -35.14 2.29 -22.90
C LYS A 462 -34.50 3.44 -23.69
N ASN A 463 -34.34 4.62 -23.08
CA ASN A 463 -33.70 5.78 -23.68
C ASN A 463 -32.18 5.80 -23.42
N GLY A 464 -31.68 4.89 -22.58
CA GLY A 464 -30.27 4.80 -22.19
C GLY A 464 -29.93 5.62 -20.93
N THR A 465 -30.91 6.27 -20.30
CA THR A 465 -30.71 7.03 -19.05
C THR A 465 -30.36 6.07 -17.93
N GLN A 466 -29.27 6.37 -17.22
CA GLN A 466 -28.68 5.43 -16.27
C GLN A 466 -29.13 5.66 -14.84
N TYR A 467 -29.37 4.55 -14.15
CA TYR A 467 -29.71 4.48 -12.74
C TYR A 467 -28.73 3.55 -12.00
N VAL A 468 -28.72 3.65 -10.68
CA VAL A 468 -27.96 2.73 -9.82
C VAL A 468 -28.91 2.08 -8.83
N MET A 469 -28.94 0.76 -8.82
CA MET A 469 -29.58 -0.06 -7.79
C MET A 469 -28.51 -0.46 -6.77
N ARG A 470 -28.62 -0.03 -5.53
CA ARG A 470 -27.65 -0.26 -4.44
C ARG A 470 -28.31 -1.00 -3.29
N GLY A 471 -27.71 -2.09 -2.83
CA GLY A 471 -28.21 -2.78 -1.63
C GLY A 471 -28.16 -1.86 -0.42
N VAL A 472 -29.24 -1.80 0.36
CA VAL A 472 -29.25 -1.10 1.66
C VAL A 472 -28.29 -1.82 2.63
N ARG A 473 -28.24 -3.15 2.53
CA ARG A 473 -27.23 -3.99 3.18
C ARG A 473 -25.85 -3.74 2.57
N LYS A 474 -24.90 -3.37 3.42
CA LYS A 474 -23.49 -3.21 3.05
C LYS A 474 -22.81 -4.57 2.91
N SER A 475 -21.80 -4.63 2.06
CA SER A 475 -21.00 -5.82 1.78
C SER A 475 -19.67 -5.77 2.52
N VAL A 476 -19.57 -6.57 3.59
CA VAL A 476 -18.37 -6.67 4.43
C VAL A 476 -17.16 -7.17 3.64
N SER A 477 -17.32 -8.26 2.89
CA SER A 477 -16.23 -8.88 2.10
C SER A 477 -15.63 -7.88 1.12
N ARG A 478 -16.47 -7.14 0.38
CA ARG A 478 -16.03 -6.04 -0.52
C ARG A 478 -15.24 -4.95 0.20
N PHE A 479 -15.69 -4.48 1.36
CA PHE A 479 -14.96 -3.44 2.12
C PHE A 479 -13.62 -3.91 2.63
N LEU A 480 -13.59 -5.10 3.22
CA LEU A 480 -12.34 -5.70 3.65
C LEU A 480 -11.37 -5.84 2.48
N GLN A 481 -11.86 -6.28 1.33
CA GLN A 481 -11.02 -6.47 0.14
C GLN A 481 -10.48 -5.16 -0.45
N THR A 482 -11.30 -4.13 -0.57
CA THR A 482 -10.94 -2.94 -1.35
C THR A 482 -10.40 -1.79 -0.51
N ALA A 483 -10.69 -1.74 0.79
CA ALA A 483 -10.27 -0.66 1.68
C ALA A 483 -9.26 -1.07 2.76
N VAL A 484 -9.28 -2.34 3.20
CA VAL A 484 -8.40 -2.82 4.28
C VAL A 484 -7.25 -3.69 3.73
N PHE A 485 -7.57 -4.65 2.88
CA PHE A 485 -6.66 -5.68 2.39
C PHE A 485 -6.45 -5.56 0.89
N THR A 486 -5.81 -4.48 0.47
CA THR A 486 -5.64 -4.18 -0.97
C THR A 486 -4.57 -5.03 -1.66
N ASP A 487 -3.72 -5.70 -0.90
CA ASP A 487 -2.55 -6.46 -1.34
C ASP A 487 -2.69 -7.97 -1.08
N GLN A 488 -3.82 -8.41 -0.55
CA GLN A 488 -4.16 -9.81 -0.37
C GLN A 488 -5.66 -10.04 -0.55
N TYR A 489 -6.03 -11.11 -1.23
CA TYR A 489 -7.43 -11.49 -1.36
C TYR A 489 -7.93 -12.20 -0.12
N VAL A 490 -9.06 -11.73 0.40
CA VAL A 490 -9.61 -12.14 1.69
C VAL A 490 -11.12 -12.24 1.72
N MET A 491 -11.83 -11.98 0.61
CA MET A 491 -13.30 -11.97 0.59
C MET A 491 -13.88 -13.27 1.15
N GLU A 492 -13.41 -14.42 0.65
CA GLU A 492 -13.86 -15.75 1.10
C GLU A 492 -13.39 -16.11 2.51
N SER A 493 -12.24 -15.59 2.94
CA SER A 493 -11.66 -15.86 4.26
C SER A 493 -12.49 -15.29 5.42
N PHE A 494 -13.44 -14.40 5.12
CA PHE A 494 -14.32 -13.76 6.10
C PHE A 494 -15.74 -14.30 6.11
N ASP A 495 -16.16 -15.10 5.14
CA ASP A 495 -17.55 -15.56 5.07
C ASP A 495 -17.93 -16.45 6.27
N ASN A 496 -19.07 -16.14 6.89
CA ASN A 496 -19.62 -16.81 8.07
C ASN A 496 -18.70 -16.74 9.32
N THR A 497 -17.87 -15.70 9.41
CA THR A 497 -16.98 -15.49 10.55
C THR A 497 -17.55 -14.47 11.53
N TRP A 498 -17.11 -14.49 12.80
CA TRP A 498 -17.57 -13.46 13.74
C TRP A 498 -17.04 -12.07 13.39
N ALA A 499 -15.89 -11.95 12.69
CA ALA A 499 -15.33 -10.69 12.19
C ALA A 499 -16.25 -10.11 11.12
N GLU A 500 -16.77 -10.95 10.22
CA GLU A 500 -17.80 -10.54 9.27
C GLU A 500 -19.06 -10.09 10.00
N GLY A 501 -19.54 -10.90 10.96
CA GLY A 501 -20.66 -10.56 11.84
C GLY A 501 -20.46 -9.25 12.60
N PHE A 502 -19.23 -8.96 13.05
CA PHE A 502 -18.85 -7.73 13.72
C PHE A 502 -18.81 -6.54 12.76
N ILE A 503 -18.36 -6.70 11.52
CA ILE A 503 -18.36 -5.57 10.57
C ILE A 503 -19.77 -5.28 10.09
N TYR A 504 -20.63 -6.29 9.87
CA TYR A 504 -22.07 -6.05 9.70
C TYR A 504 -22.66 -5.28 10.87
N ASP A 505 -22.26 -5.65 12.09
CA ASP A 505 -22.63 -4.98 13.32
C ASP A 505 -22.12 -3.52 13.35
N PHE A 506 -20.86 -3.28 12.98
CA PHE A 506 -20.29 -1.94 12.83
C PHE A 506 -20.99 -1.11 11.75
N TYR A 507 -21.47 -1.71 10.65
CA TYR A 507 -22.27 -1.00 9.66
C TYR A 507 -23.60 -0.49 10.23
N THR A 508 -24.10 -1.08 11.32
CA THR A 508 -25.27 -0.53 12.01
C THR A 508 -24.98 0.79 12.73
N THR A 509 -23.74 1.27 12.76
CA THR A 509 -23.42 2.64 13.21
C THR A 509 -23.94 3.70 12.24
N ALA A 510 -24.15 3.37 10.97
CA ALA A 510 -24.80 4.25 9.99
C ALA A 510 -26.31 3.97 9.94
N HIS A 511 -27.15 5.01 9.89
CA HIS A 511 -28.59 4.82 9.85
C HIS A 511 -29.06 4.36 8.46
N PRO A 512 -29.79 3.24 8.32
CA PRO A 512 -30.01 2.61 7.02
C PRO A 512 -31.02 3.35 6.13
N TYR A 513 -31.88 4.19 6.72
CA TYR A 513 -32.97 4.86 6.01
C TYR A 513 -32.84 6.39 5.92
N THR A 514 -31.84 7.00 6.56
CA THR A 514 -31.67 8.46 6.45
C THR A 514 -31.28 8.92 5.04
N PRO A 515 -30.58 8.14 4.18
CA PRO A 515 -30.32 8.58 2.81
C PRO A 515 -31.58 8.98 2.02
N PHE A 516 -32.74 8.38 2.32
CA PHE A 516 -34.02 8.65 1.65
C PHE A 516 -34.60 10.04 1.96
N ILE A 517 -34.19 10.70 3.03
CA ILE A 517 -34.66 12.06 3.40
C ILE A 517 -33.63 13.16 3.14
N ILE A 518 -32.41 12.77 2.76
CA ILE A 518 -31.32 13.71 2.51
C ILE A 518 -31.61 14.62 1.32
N GLY A 519 -32.32 14.14 0.29
CA GLY A 519 -32.73 14.93 -0.87
C GLY A 519 -33.58 16.13 -0.46
N GLU A 520 -34.66 15.89 0.28
CA GLU A 520 -35.54 16.94 0.79
C GLU A 520 -34.84 17.94 1.73
N LEU A 521 -33.92 17.46 2.59
CA LEU A 521 -33.08 18.36 3.38
C LEU A 521 -32.14 19.20 2.50
N SER A 522 -31.67 18.63 1.38
CA SER A 522 -30.80 19.31 0.41
C SER A 522 -31.56 20.38 -0.35
N ASP A 523 -32.81 20.10 -0.76
CA ASP A 523 -33.70 21.07 -1.41
C ASP A 523 -33.95 22.29 -0.51
N LYS A 524 -34.19 22.07 0.79
CA LYS A 524 -34.39 23.18 1.75
C LYS A 524 -33.23 24.14 1.79
N VAL A 525 -31.99 23.65 1.68
CA VAL A 525 -30.79 24.50 1.65
C VAL A 525 -30.36 24.87 0.22
N GLY A 526 -31.09 24.43 -0.82
CA GLY A 526 -30.78 24.73 -2.22
C GLY A 526 -29.46 24.13 -2.68
N ILE A 527 -29.20 22.86 -2.36
CA ILE A 527 -28.05 22.10 -2.91
C ILE A 527 -28.55 20.95 -3.78
N TYR A 528 -27.85 20.66 -4.87
CA TYR A 528 -28.17 19.53 -5.75
C TYR A 528 -28.00 18.18 -5.03
N HIS A 529 -28.72 17.16 -5.50
CA HIS A 529 -28.74 15.82 -4.89
C HIS A 529 -29.26 14.74 -5.83
N THR A 530 -29.05 13.48 -5.47
CA THR A 530 -29.76 12.33 -6.06
C THR A 530 -31.10 12.10 -5.35
N ASN A 531 -32.01 11.34 -5.97
CA ASN A 531 -33.33 11.04 -5.43
C ASN A 531 -33.46 9.54 -5.13
N PRO A 532 -32.89 9.06 -4.02
CA PRO A 532 -32.97 7.65 -3.68
C PRO A 532 -34.40 7.23 -3.32
N GLU A 533 -34.86 6.14 -3.92
CA GLU A 533 -36.14 5.49 -3.62
C GLU A 533 -35.91 4.07 -3.11
N LEU A 534 -36.69 3.65 -2.11
CA LEU A 534 -36.57 2.34 -1.46
C LEU A 534 -37.51 1.30 -2.09
N TYR A 535 -36.94 0.17 -2.51
CA TYR A 535 -37.69 -0.95 -3.07
C TYR A 535 -37.22 -2.29 -2.51
N TYR A 536 -38.12 -3.26 -2.46
CA TYR A 536 -37.75 -4.67 -2.41
C TYR A 536 -37.68 -5.22 -3.84
N ILE A 537 -36.52 -5.74 -4.24
CA ILE A 537 -36.32 -6.27 -5.59
C ILE A 537 -36.22 -7.80 -5.48
N PRO A 538 -37.25 -8.56 -5.85
CA PRO A 538 -37.14 -10.01 -5.87
C PRO A 538 -36.20 -10.46 -7.00
N LYS A 539 -35.70 -11.69 -6.89
CA LYS A 539 -35.13 -12.36 -8.08
C LYS A 539 -36.17 -12.40 -9.19
N GLN A 540 -35.73 -12.07 -10.40
CA GLN A 540 -36.62 -11.82 -11.53
C GLN A 540 -35.90 -12.01 -12.86
N GLN A 541 -36.67 -12.22 -13.94
CA GLN A 541 -36.11 -12.46 -15.27
C GLN A 541 -35.20 -11.33 -15.75
N ALA A 542 -35.60 -10.07 -15.52
CA ALA A 542 -34.85 -8.87 -15.89
C ALA A 542 -33.42 -8.83 -15.32
N LEU A 543 -33.17 -9.44 -14.16
CA LEU A 543 -31.84 -9.51 -13.55
C LEU A 543 -30.88 -10.46 -14.28
N GLY A 544 -31.38 -11.42 -15.06
CA GLY A 544 -30.56 -12.37 -15.83
C GLY A 544 -29.46 -13.02 -14.97
N ALA A 545 -28.21 -12.97 -15.45
CA ALA A 545 -27.03 -13.50 -14.76
C ALA A 545 -26.76 -12.84 -13.38
N PHE A 546 -27.27 -11.63 -13.15
CA PHE A 546 -27.12 -10.91 -11.89
C PHE A 546 -27.94 -11.53 -10.74
N ASN A 547 -28.91 -12.42 -11.01
CA ASN A 547 -29.67 -13.14 -9.96
C ASN A 547 -28.81 -13.99 -9.00
N SER A 548 -27.55 -14.26 -9.39
CA SER A 548 -26.56 -14.94 -8.54
C SER A 548 -26.10 -14.07 -7.35
N LYS A 549 -26.05 -12.74 -7.53
CA LYS A 549 -25.54 -11.76 -6.56
C LYS A 549 -26.59 -10.72 -6.12
N TYR A 550 -27.69 -10.58 -6.85
CA TYR A 550 -28.73 -9.58 -6.65
C TYR A 550 -30.12 -10.23 -6.57
N GLY A 551 -31.05 -9.54 -5.92
CA GLY A 551 -32.43 -9.97 -5.72
C GLY A 551 -32.71 -10.46 -4.29
N ASP A 552 -33.98 -10.46 -3.93
CA ASP A 552 -34.56 -10.85 -2.64
C ASP A 552 -34.11 -9.99 -1.44
N GLU A 553 -33.69 -8.74 -1.67
CA GLU A 553 -33.23 -7.79 -0.65
C GLU A 553 -33.84 -6.38 -0.84
N LEU A 554 -33.62 -5.51 0.15
CA LEU A 554 -33.93 -4.09 0.06
C LEU A 554 -32.84 -3.35 -0.74
N TYR A 555 -33.28 -2.61 -1.75
CA TYR A 555 -32.43 -1.79 -2.60
C TYR A 555 -32.88 -0.35 -2.60
N MET A 556 -31.90 0.54 -2.64
CA MET A 556 -32.04 1.94 -3.01
C MET A 556 -31.84 2.06 -4.52
N ILE A 557 -32.79 2.64 -5.23
CA ILE A 557 -32.66 2.98 -6.65
C ILE A 557 -32.63 4.50 -6.78
N GLU A 558 -31.57 5.01 -7.39
CA GLU A 558 -31.36 6.45 -7.60
C GLU A 558 -30.83 6.71 -9.02
N GLU A 559 -31.01 7.93 -9.50
CA GLU A 559 -30.40 8.40 -10.74
C GLU A 559 -28.88 8.30 -10.63
N ARG A 560 -28.23 7.81 -11.70
CA ARG A 560 -26.78 7.91 -11.81
C ARG A 560 -26.46 9.32 -12.31
N PRO A 561 -25.71 10.17 -11.58
CA PRO A 561 -25.37 11.50 -12.09
C PRO A 561 -24.35 11.35 -13.24
N SER A 562 -24.87 11.29 -14.45
CA SER A 562 -24.21 11.14 -15.75
C SER A 562 -25.08 11.78 -16.82
N GLU A 563 -24.64 11.74 -18.08
CA GLU A 563 -25.45 12.15 -19.25
C GLU A 563 -26.80 11.39 -19.31
N GLY A 564 -27.84 12.01 -19.88
CA GLY A 564 -29.21 11.45 -19.99
C GLY A 564 -30.21 11.89 -18.91
N HIS A 565 -29.85 12.85 -18.05
CA HIS A 565 -30.68 13.41 -16.97
C HIS A 565 -30.93 14.92 -17.16
N GLU A 566 -31.08 15.37 -18.39
CA GLU A 566 -31.18 16.80 -18.75
C GLU A 566 -32.42 17.48 -18.15
N GLU A 567 -33.48 16.71 -17.92
CA GLU A 567 -34.73 17.20 -17.32
C GLU A 567 -34.72 17.13 -15.78
N ALA A 568 -33.65 16.60 -15.15
CA ALA A 568 -33.56 16.47 -13.70
C ALA A 568 -33.21 17.81 -13.03
N THR A 569 -34.22 18.44 -12.41
CA THR A 569 -34.05 19.69 -11.64
C THR A 569 -33.09 19.51 -10.45
N SER A 570 -33.06 18.33 -9.82
CA SER A 570 -32.15 18.02 -8.71
C SER A 570 -30.68 17.97 -9.11
N PHE A 571 -30.37 17.93 -10.42
CA PHE A 571 -29.03 18.08 -11.00
C PHE A 571 -28.81 19.44 -11.67
N GLY A 572 -29.80 20.33 -11.58
CA GLY A 572 -29.79 21.65 -12.21
C GLY A 572 -30.04 21.64 -13.72
N ASN A 573 -30.69 20.61 -14.26
CA ASN A 573 -31.01 20.50 -15.69
C ASN A 573 -29.78 20.54 -16.62
N ALA A 574 -28.69 19.89 -16.19
CA ALA A 574 -27.42 19.95 -16.90
C ALA A 574 -27.31 18.89 -18.01
N ALA A 575 -26.84 19.33 -19.18
CA ALA A 575 -26.57 18.44 -20.33
C ALA A 575 -25.43 17.45 -20.08
N LYS A 576 -24.52 17.78 -19.17
CA LYS A 576 -23.32 16.99 -18.92
C LYS A 576 -22.94 17.02 -17.45
N ILE A 577 -22.58 15.85 -16.93
CA ILE A 577 -22.19 15.66 -15.53
C ILE A 577 -20.86 14.90 -15.51
N ILE A 578 -19.83 15.49 -14.90
CA ILE A 578 -18.46 14.95 -14.89
C ILE A 578 -17.97 14.58 -13.48
N SER A 579 -16.84 13.87 -13.41
CA SER A 579 -16.22 13.48 -12.14
C SER A 579 -15.36 14.60 -11.54
N THR A 580 -15.04 14.51 -10.25
CA THR A 580 -14.09 15.44 -9.60
C THR A 580 -12.71 15.40 -10.25
N THR A 581 -12.26 14.23 -10.70
CA THR A 581 -10.98 14.10 -11.42
C THR A 581 -10.99 14.91 -12.72
N ASP A 582 -12.09 14.85 -13.47
CA ASP A 582 -12.26 15.63 -14.71
C ASP A 582 -12.34 17.13 -14.43
N VAL A 583 -13.04 17.54 -13.35
CA VAL A 583 -13.07 18.96 -12.92
C VAL A 583 -11.65 19.44 -12.62
N ILE A 584 -10.88 18.72 -11.80
CA ILE A 584 -9.50 19.10 -11.46
C ILE A 584 -8.63 19.18 -12.72
N ALA A 585 -8.77 18.22 -13.64
CA ALA A 585 -8.05 18.24 -14.92
C ALA A 585 -8.45 19.46 -15.78
N ASN A 586 -9.73 19.81 -15.83
CA ASN A 586 -10.21 20.97 -16.57
C ASN A 586 -9.76 22.30 -15.94
N LEU A 587 -9.88 22.46 -14.62
CA LEU A 587 -9.40 23.63 -13.87
C LEU A 587 -7.90 23.88 -14.11
N ARG A 588 -7.11 22.82 -14.22
CA ARG A 588 -5.69 22.91 -14.57
C ARG A 588 -5.48 23.26 -16.04
N LYS A 589 -6.28 22.71 -16.95
CA LYS A 589 -6.06 22.84 -18.39
C LYS A 589 -6.27 24.27 -18.89
N ASN A 590 -7.26 24.98 -18.36
CA ASN A 590 -7.62 26.31 -18.85
C ASN A 590 -8.42 27.13 -17.82
N ASP A 591 -8.19 28.43 -17.80
CA ASP A 591 -8.81 29.45 -16.96
C ASP A 591 -10.30 29.69 -17.25
N LYS A 592 -10.83 29.24 -18.39
CA LYS A 592 -12.28 29.30 -18.67
C LYS A 592 -13.13 28.39 -17.80
N TYR A 593 -12.52 27.44 -17.10
CA TYR A 593 -13.22 26.49 -16.25
C TYR A 593 -13.21 26.99 -14.81
N ALA A 594 -14.38 26.99 -14.16
CA ALA A 594 -14.54 27.40 -12.77
C ALA A 594 -15.46 26.43 -12.02
N VAL A 595 -15.42 26.50 -10.70
CA VAL A 595 -16.40 25.83 -9.82
C VAL A 595 -17.27 26.87 -9.16
N ASP A 596 -18.53 26.53 -8.92
CA ASP A 596 -19.39 27.32 -8.04
C ASP A 596 -18.94 27.13 -6.58
N GLU A 597 -18.02 28.00 -6.13
CA GLU A 597 -17.46 27.95 -4.78
C GLU A 597 -18.55 28.13 -3.71
N GLN A 598 -19.58 28.94 -3.96
CA GLN A 598 -20.65 29.21 -3.00
C GLN A 598 -21.52 27.97 -2.78
N LEU A 599 -21.94 27.31 -3.86
CA LEU A 599 -22.75 26.09 -3.77
C LEU A 599 -21.96 24.92 -3.17
N TYR A 600 -20.66 24.81 -3.46
CA TYR A 600 -19.78 23.83 -2.83
C TYR A 600 -19.60 24.12 -1.33
N LEU A 601 -19.33 25.37 -0.95
CA LEU A 601 -19.24 25.81 0.44
C LEU A 601 -20.52 25.47 1.22
N ARG A 602 -21.69 25.80 0.65
CA ARG A 602 -22.98 25.48 1.25
C ARG A 602 -23.15 23.98 1.48
N SER A 603 -22.83 23.18 0.48
CA SER A 603 -22.88 21.72 0.57
C SER A 603 -21.98 21.19 1.69
N ARG A 604 -20.76 21.75 1.85
CA ARG A 604 -19.83 21.37 2.92
C ARG A 604 -20.33 21.75 4.31
N ILE A 605 -20.93 22.94 4.47
CA ILE A 605 -21.54 23.35 5.74
C ILE A 605 -22.70 22.42 6.10
N PHE A 606 -23.55 22.08 5.13
CA PHE A 606 -24.64 21.12 5.32
C PHE A 606 -24.12 19.74 5.75
N ASP A 607 -23.06 19.23 5.10
CA ASP A 607 -22.43 17.96 5.46
C ASP A 607 -21.88 17.99 6.91
N MET A 608 -21.27 19.10 7.32
CA MET A 608 -20.84 19.28 8.72
C MET A 608 -22.04 19.30 9.68
N LEU A 609 -23.17 19.90 9.29
CA LEU A 609 -24.38 19.98 10.11
C LEU A 609 -24.95 18.59 10.40
N ILE A 610 -25.07 17.73 9.38
CA ILE A 610 -25.55 16.34 9.50
C ILE A 610 -24.47 15.36 10.00
N GLY A 611 -23.23 15.83 10.15
CA GLY A 611 -22.11 15.08 10.72
C GLY A 611 -21.53 14.01 9.82
N ASP A 612 -21.59 14.22 8.50
CA ASP A 612 -21.00 13.31 7.53
C ASP A 612 -19.46 13.46 7.49
N TRP A 613 -18.76 12.47 8.05
CA TRP A 613 -17.31 12.47 8.23
C TRP A 613 -16.54 11.86 7.05
N ASP A 614 -17.22 11.24 6.09
CA ASP A 614 -16.62 10.55 4.95
C ASP A 614 -16.95 11.31 3.67
N ARG A 615 -16.22 12.40 3.39
CA ARG A 615 -16.47 13.25 2.23
C ARG A 615 -15.23 13.35 1.35
N HIS A 616 -15.14 12.49 0.34
CA HIS A 616 -14.03 12.40 -0.60
C HIS A 616 -14.48 12.60 -2.06
N GLY A 617 -13.52 12.79 -2.99
CA GLY A 617 -13.77 13.22 -4.37
C GLY A 617 -14.75 12.36 -5.18
N ASP A 618 -14.88 11.06 -4.88
CA ASP A 618 -15.81 10.17 -5.60
C ASP A 618 -17.28 10.38 -5.23
N GLN A 619 -17.56 10.99 -4.07
CA GLN A 619 -18.90 11.31 -3.60
C GLN A 619 -19.42 12.63 -4.17
N TRP A 620 -18.66 13.24 -5.09
CA TRP A 620 -19.08 14.39 -5.86
C TRP A 620 -19.19 14.03 -7.34
N ARG A 621 -20.24 14.54 -7.95
CA ARG A 621 -20.38 14.72 -9.39
C ARG A 621 -20.59 16.20 -9.66
N TRP A 622 -20.40 16.62 -10.90
CA TRP A 622 -20.36 18.04 -11.23
C TRP A 622 -21.14 18.31 -12.51
N SER A 623 -22.24 19.05 -12.37
CA SER A 623 -23.05 19.51 -13.48
C SER A 623 -22.33 20.64 -14.23
N GLU A 624 -22.19 20.52 -15.54
CA GLU A 624 -21.51 21.48 -16.41
C GLU A 624 -22.50 22.53 -16.95
N PHE A 625 -22.24 23.80 -16.67
CA PHE A 625 -22.98 24.94 -17.20
C PHE A 625 -22.08 25.81 -18.06
N LYS A 626 -22.56 26.22 -19.24
CA LYS A 626 -21.85 27.17 -20.10
C LYS A 626 -22.45 28.55 -19.88
N GLU A 627 -21.69 29.44 -19.26
CA GLU A 627 -22.11 30.79 -18.91
C GLU A 627 -21.11 31.76 -19.55
N GLU A 628 -21.58 32.52 -20.55
CA GLU A 628 -20.75 33.41 -21.37
C GLU A 628 -19.54 32.67 -22.00
N GLU A 629 -18.31 33.11 -21.72
CA GLU A 629 -17.08 32.46 -22.17
C GLU A 629 -16.56 31.39 -21.19
N GLN A 630 -17.22 31.23 -20.03
CA GLN A 630 -16.82 30.30 -18.97
C GLN A 630 -17.66 29.02 -18.94
N THR A 631 -17.09 27.98 -18.36
CA THR A 631 -17.75 26.72 -18.04
C THR A 631 -17.71 26.53 -16.52
N ILE A 632 -18.87 26.64 -15.88
CA ILE A 632 -19.02 26.56 -14.42
C ILE A 632 -19.49 25.16 -14.05
N TYR A 633 -18.76 24.54 -13.12
CA TYR A 633 -19.10 23.25 -12.54
C TYR A 633 -19.81 23.42 -11.21
N ARG A 634 -21.04 22.93 -11.11
CA ARG A 634 -21.84 22.95 -9.88
C ARG A 634 -21.87 21.57 -9.22
N PRO A 635 -21.62 21.47 -7.90
CA PRO A 635 -21.50 20.18 -7.24
C PRO A 635 -22.85 19.47 -7.08
N VAL A 636 -22.85 18.19 -7.39
CA VAL A 636 -23.92 17.22 -7.13
C VAL A 636 -23.38 16.19 -6.13
N PRO A 637 -23.51 16.45 -4.82
CA PRO A 637 -23.16 15.47 -3.81
C PRO A 637 -24.02 14.22 -3.90
N ARG A 638 -23.38 13.05 -3.70
CA ARG A 638 -24.04 11.74 -3.60
C ARG A 638 -23.50 10.99 -2.39
N ASP A 639 -24.12 9.86 -2.05
CA ASP A 639 -23.56 8.89 -1.10
C ASP A 639 -23.29 9.46 0.31
N ARG A 640 -24.32 10.06 0.94
CA ARG A 640 -24.32 10.59 2.33
C ARG A 640 -24.67 9.51 3.37
N ASP A 641 -24.15 8.30 3.17
CA ASP A 641 -24.50 7.13 3.98
C ASP A 641 -23.95 7.21 5.42
N GLN A 642 -23.02 8.13 5.71
CA GLN A 642 -22.45 8.37 7.05
C GLN A 642 -23.11 9.52 7.82
N ALA A 643 -24.14 10.15 7.26
CA ALA A 643 -24.92 11.15 7.97
C ALA A 643 -25.56 10.56 9.23
N PHE A 644 -25.50 11.30 10.35
CA PHE A 644 -26.06 10.90 11.63
C PHE A 644 -25.46 9.62 12.26
N ALA A 645 -24.18 9.31 11.98
CA ALA A 645 -23.53 8.10 12.48
C ALA A 645 -23.49 7.97 14.02
N LYS A 646 -23.81 6.79 14.55
CA LYS A 646 -23.83 6.42 15.98
C LYS A 646 -22.70 5.43 16.31
N ILE A 647 -21.51 5.96 16.57
CA ILE A 647 -20.27 5.22 16.89
C ILE A 647 -20.00 5.24 18.41
N ASP A 648 -20.78 4.45 19.14
CA ASP A 648 -20.77 4.29 20.60
C ASP A 648 -20.09 2.99 21.08
N GLY A 649 -20.07 2.75 22.39
CA GLY A 649 -19.38 1.59 23.00
C GLY A 649 -18.03 1.93 23.62
N ALA A 650 -17.73 1.33 24.78
CA ALA A 650 -16.53 1.66 25.55
C ALA A 650 -15.23 1.37 24.77
N LEU A 651 -15.13 0.21 24.14
CA LEU A 651 -13.92 -0.20 23.40
C LEU A 651 -13.83 0.46 22.03
N LEU A 652 -14.95 0.60 21.30
CA LEU A 652 -14.96 1.37 20.04
C LEU A 652 -14.55 2.82 20.25
N SER A 653 -14.94 3.43 21.37
CA SER A 653 -14.52 4.80 21.70
C SER A 653 -13.01 4.96 21.89
N LEU A 654 -12.31 3.88 22.29
CA LEU A 654 -10.85 3.83 22.39
C LEU A 654 -10.22 3.54 21.03
N ILE A 655 -10.74 2.57 20.30
CA ILE A 655 -10.24 2.15 18.99
C ILE A 655 -10.29 3.32 17.99
N LYS A 656 -11.38 4.10 17.96
CA LYS A 656 -11.48 5.26 17.07
C LYS A 656 -10.47 6.37 17.38
N LYS A 657 -9.75 6.32 18.51
CA LYS A 657 -8.64 7.26 18.78
C LYS A 657 -7.37 6.91 18.00
N LEU A 658 -7.27 5.70 17.43
CA LEU A 658 -6.19 5.32 16.53
C LEU A 658 -6.15 6.27 15.33
N PRO A 659 -4.97 6.74 14.89
CA PRO A 659 -4.85 7.73 13.83
C PRO A 659 -5.66 7.44 12.56
N MET A 660 -5.68 6.18 12.11
CA MET A 660 -6.36 5.79 10.86
C MET A 660 -7.89 5.88 10.97
N LEU A 661 -8.45 5.74 12.18
CA LEU A 661 -9.90 5.72 12.43
C LEU A 661 -10.41 7.03 13.08
N ARG A 662 -9.50 7.95 13.43
CA ARG A 662 -9.83 9.19 14.14
C ARG A 662 -10.74 10.14 13.39
N HIS A 663 -10.85 10.00 12.07
CA HIS A 663 -11.79 10.78 11.28
C HIS A 663 -13.24 10.32 11.47
N MET A 664 -13.47 9.06 11.87
CA MET A 664 -14.80 8.53 12.18
C MET A 664 -15.32 9.13 13.48
N GLN A 665 -16.39 9.91 13.41
CA GLN A 665 -16.95 10.64 14.55
C GLN A 665 -18.36 10.19 14.88
N ASN A 666 -18.68 10.22 16.17
CA ASN A 666 -20.04 9.99 16.64
C ASN A 666 -20.86 11.27 16.46
N TYR A 667 -22.10 11.16 15.99
CA TYR A 667 -23.02 12.29 15.84
C TYR A 667 -23.54 12.71 17.20
N THR A 668 -23.09 13.88 17.66
CA THR A 668 -23.47 14.47 18.96
C THR A 668 -23.84 15.93 18.81
N ALA A 669 -24.50 16.49 19.83
CA ALA A 669 -24.86 17.92 19.86
C ALA A 669 -23.64 18.84 19.76
N ASP A 670 -22.47 18.40 20.24
CA ASP A 670 -21.21 19.10 20.06
C ASP A 670 -20.46 18.60 18.82
N PHE A 671 -19.80 19.52 18.12
CA PHE A 671 -18.97 19.20 16.98
C PHE A 671 -17.61 18.64 17.43
N ALA A 672 -17.13 17.61 16.74
CA ALA A 672 -15.78 17.10 16.94
C ALA A 672 -14.71 18.08 16.45
N ALA A 673 -13.45 17.82 16.82
CA ALA A 673 -12.31 18.63 16.42
C ALA A 673 -12.28 18.85 14.88
N PRO A 674 -12.26 20.12 14.41
CA PRO A 674 -12.50 20.43 13.00
C PRO A 674 -11.62 19.71 11.99
N ARG A 675 -10.34 19.52 12.33
CA ARG A 675 -9.38 18.86 11.45
C ARG A 675 -9.65 17.36 11.26
N TRP A 676 -10.23 16.69 12.27
CA TRP A 676 -10.42 15.24 12.24
C TRP A 676 -11.74 14.84 11.59
N ILE A 677 -12.86 15.48 11.94
CA ILE A 677 -14.16 15.18 11.31
C ILE A 677 -14.16 15.51 9.81
N ASN A 678 -13.43 16.56 9.41
CA ASN A 678 -13.29 16.94 8.01
C ASN A 678 -12.02 16.35 7.37
N HIS A 679 -11.35 15.36 7.97
CA HIS A 679 -10.05 14.87 7.50
C HIS A 679 -10.05 14.48 6.02
N THR A 680 -11.13 13.82 5.59
CA THR A 680 -11.39 13.32 4.22
C THR A 680 -11.68 14.46 3.23
N ALA A 681 -12.48 15.44 3.63
CA ALA A 681 -12.86 16.60 2.79
C ALA A 681 -11.79 17.68 2.69
N PHE A 682 -10.96 17.81 3.72
CA PHE A 682 -10.01 18.91 3.89
C PHE A 682 -9.13 19.18 2.65
N PRO A 683 -8.63 18.16 1.91
CA PRO A 683 -7.90 18.40 0.67
C PRO A 683 -8.68 19.10 -0.43
N LEU A 684 -9.93 18.70 -0.66
CA LEU A 684 -10.75 19.27 -1.72
C LEU A 684 -11.26 20.66 -1.31
N ASP A 685 -11.62 20.84 -0.04
CA ASP A 685 -11.98 22.14 0.53
C ASP A 685 -10.83 23.16 0.41
N GLN A 686 -9.58 22.73 0.63
CA GLN A 686 -8.39 23.56 0.40
C GLN A 686 -8.27 24.02 -1.05
N TYR A 687 -8.49 23.10 -1.99
CA TYR A 687 -8.25 23.31 -3.40
C TYR A 687 -9.34 24.14 -4.07
N LEU A 688 -10.61 23.83 -3.81
CA LEU A 688 -11.75 24.44 -4.51
C LEU A 688 -12.19 25.76 -3.89
N LEU A 689 -12.13 25.91 -2.57
CA LEU A 689 -12.62 27.11 -1.88
C LEU A 689 -11.53 28.17 -1.73
N LYS A 690 -10.60 28.30 -2.67
CA LYS A 690 -9.39 29.13 -2.50
C LYS A 690 -9.72 30.62 -2.32
N SER A 691 -10.77 31.13 -2.96
CA SER A 691 -11.11 32.57 -2.91
C SER A 691 -11.92 32.96 -1.66
N THR A 692 -12.77 32.09 -1.11
CA THR A 692 -13.68 32.40 0.04
C THR A 692 -13.03 32.97 1.32
N SER A 693 -13.64 34.00 1.90
CA SER A 693 -13.28 34.62 3.19
C SER A 693 -14.02 34.01 4.39
N GLU A 694 -13.56 34.23 5.64
CA GLU A 694 -14.28 33.76 6.84
C GLU A 694 -15.73 34.28 6.87
N ALA A 695 -15.95 35.53 6.43
CA ALA A 695 -17.27 36.14 6.37
C ALA A 695 -18.21 35.40 5.40
N ASP A 696 -17.70 34.89 4.27
CA ASP A 696 -18.49 34.09 3.33
C ASP A 696 -18.94 32.77 3.98
N TRP A 697 -18.05 32.13 4.73
CA TRP A 697 -18.34 30.90 5.46
C TRP A 697 -19.40 31.12 6.56
N VAL A 698 -19.28 32.20 7.33
CA VAL A 698 -20.25 32.56 8.38
C VAL A 698 -21.61 32.89 7.76
N ARG A 699 -21.63 33.66 6.67
CA ARG A 699 -22.86 34.03 5.96
C ARG A 699 -23.58 32.82 5.38
N GLU A 700 -22.87 31.92 4.70
CA GLU A 700 -23.48 30.69 4.19
C GLU A 700 -23.97 29.79 5.34
N ALA A 701 -23.27 29.75 6.48
CA ALA A 701 -23.71 28.99 7.64
C ALA A 701 -25.00 29.53 8.25
N GLN A 702 -25.16 30.86 8.30
CA GLN A 702 -26.41 31.50 8.71
C GLN A 702 -27.54 31.14 7.73
N SER A 703 -27.29 31.25 6.43
CA SER A 703 -28.28 30.90 5.40
C SER A 703 -28.75 29.44 5.49
N VAL A 704 -27.82 28.49 5.70
CA VAL A 704 -28.17 27.06 5.89
C VAL A 704 -29.04 26.84 7.13
N VAL A 705 -28.75 27.53 8.24
CA VAL A 705 -29.51 27.41 9.49
C VAL A 705 -30.91 28.01 9.36
N GLU A 706 -31.03 29.15 8.69
CA GLU A 706 -32.30 29.85 8.45
C GLU A 706 -33.22 29.07 7.52
N ALA A 707 -32.66 28.42 6.49
CA ALA A 707 -33.43 27.67 5.50
C ALA A 707 -33.97 26.32 6.02
N LEU A 708 -33.36 25.75 7.06
CA LEU A 708 -33.79 24.51 7.70
C LEU A 708 -34.58 24.79 8.97
N ASP A 709 -35.81 25.30 8.89
CA ASP A 709 -36.63 25.53 10.10
C ASP A 709 -37.05 24.22 10.80
N ASP A 710 -37.41 24.29 12.09
CA ASP A 710 -37.68 23.09 12.89
C ASP A 710 -38.93 22.31 12.43
N GLU A 711 -39.92 22.99 11.85
CA GLU A 711 -41.14 22.37 11.30
C GLU A 711 -40.81 21.57 10.04
N SER A 712 -40.00 22.14 9.15
CA SER A 712 -39.51 21.45 7.96
C SER A 712 -38.70 20.19 8.30
N ILE A 713 -37.86 20.25 9.34
CA ILE A 713 -37.11 19.08 9.82
C ILE A 713 -38.07 17.99 10.28
N ASP A 714 -39.06 18.32 11.12
CA ASP A 714 -40.01 17.32 11.61
C ASP A 714 -40.84 16.71 10.45
N ALA A 715 -41.26 17.53 9.49
CA ALA A 715 -42.02 17.08 8.32
C ALA A 715 -41.20 16.14 7.39
N ILE A 716 -39.92 16.44 7.18
CA ILE A 716 -39.04 15.63 6.33
C ILE A 716 -38.74 14.29 6.98
N PHE A 717 -38.42 14.26 8.28
CA PHE A 717 -38.17 13.00 8.99
C PHE A 717 -39.42 12.11 9.09
N ALA A 718 -40.63 12.69 9.02
CA ALA A 718 -41.88 11.94 8.98
C ALA A 718 -42.09 11.15 7.66
N GLN A 719 -41.24 11.36 6.64
CA GLN A 719 -41.25 10.59 5.40
C GLN A 719 -40.51 9.24 5.50
N LEU A 720 -39.71 9.04 6.55
CA LEU A 720 -39.09 7.73 6.82
C LEU A 720 -40.18 6.65 7.00
N PRO A 721 -39.89 5.35 6.75
CA PRO A 721 -40.85 4.29 7.03
C PRO A 721 -41.40 4.39 8.46
N LYS A 722 -42.72 4.28 8.62
CA LYS A 722 -43.40 4.51 9.92
C LYS A 722 -42.84 3.62 11.03
N GLU A 723 -42.43 2.41 10.67
CA GLU A 723 -41.88 1.41 11.58
C GLU A 723 -40.50 1.79 12.15
N VAL A 724 -39.81 2.77 11.56
CA VAL A 724 -38.48 3.22 12.01
C VAL A 724 -38.46 4.62 12.63
N GLN A 725 -39.61 5.30 12.72
CA GLN A 725 -39.76 6.62 13.35
C GLN A 725 -39.77 6.52 14.89
N GLY A 726 -38.75 5.87 15.46
CA GLY A 726 -38.61 5.62 16.90
C GLY A 726 -37.67 6.59 17.64
N GLU A 727 -37.20 6.15 18.81
CA GLU A 727 -36.31 6.94 19.69
C GLU A 727 -35.04 7.43 18.99
N ASP A 728 -34.43 6.60 18.13
CA ASP A 728 -33.23 6.97 17.37
C ASP A 728 -33.48 8.18 16.45
N VAL A 729 -34.64 8.24 15.78
CA VAL A 729 -35.02 9.36 14.91
C VAL A 729 -35.27 10.63 15.73
N GLU A 730 -35.99 10.52 16.85
CA GLU A 730 -36.21 11.67 17.74
C GLU A 730 -34.89 12.22 18.30
N GLN A 731 -33.94 11.34 18.63
CA GLN A 731 -32.61 11.72 19.07
C GLN A 731 -31.83 12.44 17.96
N ILE A 732 -31.87 11.94 16.72
CA ILE A 732 -31.24 12.59 15.56
C ILE A 732 -31.81 14.00 15.38
N LYS A 733 -33.13 14.17 15.39
CA LYS A 733 -33.79 15.48 15.25
C LYS A 733 -33.38 16.44 16.37
N ALA A 734 -33.36 15.97 17.62
CA ALA A 734 -32.93 16.78 18.76
C ALA A 734 -31.46 17.24 18.60
N ILE A 735 -30.56 16.35 18.19
CA ILE A 735 -29.16 16.68 17.95
C ILE A 735 -29.02 17.66 16.78
N LEU A 736 -29.75 17.46 15.67
CA LEU A 736 -29.72 18.35 14.52
C LEU A 736 -30.15 19.78 14.89
N LYS A 737 -31.26 19.91 15.63
CA LYS A 737 -31.76 21.20 16.16
C LYS A 737 -30.72 21.87 17.08
N GLU A 738 -30.01 21.12 17.91
CA GLU A 738 -28.93 21.66 18.74
C GLU A 738 -27.68 22.06 17.93
N ARG A 739 -27.30 21.27 16.93
CA ARG A 739 -26.15 21.60 16.06
C ARG A 739 -26.39 22.84 15.22
N LYS A 740 -27.62 23.07 14.75
CA LYS A 740 -28.00 24.32 14.07
C LYS A 740 -27.65 25.56 14.90
N LYS A 741 -27.87 25.52 16.22
CA LYS A 741 -27.55 26.63 17.13
C LYS A 741 -26.04 26.87 17.28
N LYS A 742 -25.21 25.86 16.98
CA LYS A 742 -23.76 25.86 17.23
C LYS A 742 -22.91 25.99 15.97
N ILE A 743 -23.46 25.67 14.79
CA ILE A 743 -22.66 25.58 13.55
C ILE A 743 -22.02 26.92 13.18
N VAL A 744 -22.73 28.04 13.34
CA VAL A 744 -22.21 29.38 13.02
C VAL A 744 -20.93 29.69 13.83
N ALA A 745 -20.86 29.27 15.09
CA ALA A 745 -19.67 29.42 15.92
C ALA A 745 -18.57 28.38 15.64
N TYR A 746 -18.94 27.22 15.11
CA TYR A 746 -18.01 26.16 14.74
C TYR A 746 -17.22 26.48 13.47
N ILE A 747 -17.87 27.12 12.49
CA ILE A 747 -17.32 27.37 11.17
C ILE A 747 -15.99 28.17 11.18
N PRO A 748 -15.84 29.26 11.97
CA PRO A 748 -14.55 29.94 12.12
C PRO A 748 -13.41 29.04 12.61
N LEU A 749 -13.70 28.05 13.47
CA LEU A 749 -12.69 27.10 13.94
C LEU A 749 -12.18 26.19 12.81
N TYR A 750 -13.09 25.78 11.92
CA TYR A 750 -12.72 25.02 10.74
C TYR A 750 -11.96 25.88 9.72
N TYR A 751 -12.47 27.08 9.42
CA TYR A 751 -11.82 28.03 8.52
C TYR A 751 -10.37 28.32 8.95
N LYS A 752 -10.14 28.50 10.25
CA LYS A 752 -8.80 28.69 10.81
C LYS A 752 -7.87 27.49 10.56
N GLU A 753 -8.34 26.26 10.73
CA GLU A 753 -7.53 25.07 10.41
C GLU A 753 -7.28 24.95 8.91
N LEU A 754 -8.27 25.31 8.08
CA LEU A 754 -8.14 25.38 6.63
C LEU A 754 -7.05 26.39 6.24
N ARG A 755 -7.15 27.67 6.66
CA ARG A 755 -6.23 28.75 6.24
C ARG A 755 -4.86 28.75 6.91
N LYS A 756 -4.63 27.91 7.91
CA LYS A 756 -3.32 27.75 8.55
C LYS A 756 -2.20 27.43 7.57
N TYR A 757 -2.50 26.59 6.58
CA TYR A 757 -1.61 26.21 5.49
C TYR A 757 -2.39 26.31 4.19
N VAL A 758 -1.97 27.20 3.30
CA VAL A 758 -2.68 27.48 2.05
C VAL A 758 -1.95 26.80 0.90
N VAL A 759 -2.67 26.06 0.06
CA VAL A 759 -2.14 25.43 -1.15
C VAL A 759 -2.86 25.99 -2.36
N LEU A 760 -2.10 26.55 -3.30
CA LEU A 760 -2.59 27.18 -4.51
C LEU A 760 -1.89 26.56 -5.72
N SER A 761 -2.61 26.49 -6.84
CA SER A 761 -2.04 26.07 -8.12
C SER A 761 -2.40 27.04 -9.23
N GLY A 762 -1.51 27.14 -10.20
CA GLY A 762 -1.75 27.71 -11.52
C GLY A 762 -2.53 26.75 -12.42
N THR A 763 -2.35 26.97 -13.72
CA THR A 763 -2.84 26.12 -14.81
C THR A 763 -1.65 25.42 -15.49
N ASP A 764 -1.88 24.49 -16.41
CA ASP A 764 -0.82 23.81 -17.16
C ASP A 764 -0.28 24.71 -18.31
N LYS A 765 -0.17 26.01 -18.06
CA LYS A 765 -0.02 27.09 -19.06
C LYS A 765 0.68 28.25 -18.33
N LYS A 766 1.31 29.21 -19.03
CA LYS A 766 1.96 30.41 -18.40
C LYS A 766 1.11 31.24 -17.42
N ASP A 767 1.39 31.16 -16.13
CA ASP A 767 0.75 31.95 -15.07
C ASP A 767 1.72 32.94 -14.41
N THR A 768 1.20 34.09 -13.99
CA THR A 768 1.94 35.08 -13.18
C THR A 768 1.33 35.19 -11.78
N PHE A 769 2.13 34.99 -10.74
CA PHE A 769 1.75 35.18 -9.34
C PHE A 769 2.46 36.40 -8.74
N LYS A 770 1.70 37.39 -8.28
CA LYS A 770 2.23 38.58 -7.60
C LYS A 770 1.92 38.53 -6.10
N PHE A 771 2.95 38.64 -5.27
CA PHE A 771 2.86 38.64 -3.81
C PHE A 771 3.34 40.00 -3.29
N ASN A 772 2.39 40.85 -2.91
CA ASN A 772 2.68 42.13 -2.29
C ASN A 772 2.64 42.01 -0.76
N ARG A 773 3.81 42.16 -0.13
CA ARG A 773 3.98 42.11 1.33
C ARG A 773 3.66 43.46 1.96
N GLN A 774 2.69 43.46 2.86
CA GLN A 774 2.24 44.65 3.58
C GLN A 774 3.03 44.87 4.87
N ASP A 775 2.98 46.10 5.41
CA ASP A 775 3.72 46.48 6.63
C ASP A 775 3.23 45.81 7.92
N ASP A 776 1.97 45.38 7.94
CA ASP A 776 1.40 44.61 9.05
C ASP A 776 1.89 43.14 9.05
N GLY A 777 2.49 42.67 7.95
CA GLY A 777 2.98 41.31 7.72
C GLY A 777 2.00 40.43 6.94
N SER A 778 0.87 40.98 6.49
CA SER A 778 -0.04 40.29 5.56
C SER A 778 0.55 40.21 4.15
N ILE A 779 0.03 39.28 3.35
CA ILE A 779 0.40 39.12 1.94
C ILE A 779 -0.85 39.26 1.10
N HIS A 780 -0.86 40.24 0.19
CA HIS A 780 -1.84 40.35 -0.87
C HIS A 780 -1.33 39.60 -2.10
N LEU A 781 -2.03 38.53 -2.49
CA LEU A 781 -1.71 37.69 -3.63
C LEU A 781 -2.67 37.98 -4.77
N THR A 782 -2.13 38.14 -5.98
CA THR A 782 -2.88 38.21 -7.23
C THR A 782 -2.36 37.17 -8.22
N GLN A 783 -3.23 36.39 -8.85
CA GLN A 783 -2.90 35.47 -9.93
C GLN A 783 -3.43 36.00 -11.28
N PHE A 784 -2.58 35.95 -12.30
CA PHE A 784 -2.91 36.24 -13.69
C PHE A 784 -2.58 35.06 -14.60
N ARG A 785 -3.38 34.91 -15.64
CA ARG A 785 -3.15 34.03 -16.79
C ARG A 785 -2.49 34.84 -17.90
N ASP A 786 -1.31 34.43 -18.35
CA ASP A 786 -0.64 35.12 -19.45
C ASP A 786 -1.12 34.58 -20.81
N LYS A 787 -1.72 35.46 -21.62
CA LYS A 787 -2.21 35.22 -22.98
C LYS A 787 -1.44 36.09 -23.98
N LYS A 788 -1.59 35.82 -25.28
CA LYS A 788 -0.96 36.64 -26.34
C LYS A 788 -1.45 38.08 -26.36
N GLU A 789 -2.69 38.31 -25.95
CA GLU A 789 -3.40 39.60 -25.98
C GLU A 789 -3.22 40.42 -24.69
N GLY A 790 -2.66 39.81 -23.63
CA GLY A 790 -2.46 40.45 -22.33
C GLY A 790 -2.55 39.48 -21.15
N GLN A 791 -2.49 40.03 -19.93
CA GLN A 791 -2.72 39.28 -18.70
C GLN A 791 -4.23 39.26 -18.40
N GLU A 792 -4.77 38.08 -18.11
CA GLU A 792 -6.15 37.92 -17.65
C GLU A 792 -6.18 37.61 -16.16
N PHE A 793 -7.07 38.28 -15.43
CA PHE A 793 -7.20 38.12 -13.98
C PHE A 793 -7.84 36.77 -13.63
N VAL A 794 -7.23 36.03 -12.69
CA VAL A 794 -7.78 34.76 -12.19
C VAL A 794 -8.44 34.95 -10.82
N PHE A 795 -7.67 35.38 -9.82
CA PHE A 795 -8.20 35.72 -8.50
C PHE A 795 -7.20 36.56 -7.68
N GLU A 796 -7.68 37.16 -6.59
CA GLU A 796 -6.84 37.80 -5.58
C GLU A 796 -7.28 37.44 -4.16
N LYS A 797 -6.35 37.52 -3.21
CA LYS A 797 -6.62 37.30 -1.78
C LYS A 797 -5.55 37.87 -0.87
N THR A 798 -5.98 38.45 0.25
CA THR A 798 -5.08 38.86 1.34
C THR A 798 -5.05 37.81 2.45
N TYR A 799 -3.85 37.43 2.90
CA TYR A 799 -3.61 36.46 3.97
C TYR A 799 -3.00 37.15 5.20
N ASP A 800 -3.63 37.02 6.37
CA ASP A 800 -3.17 37.57 7.65
C ASP A 800 -2.22 36.57 8.37
N PRO A 801 -1.06 37.01 8.91
CA PRO A 801 -0.12 36.16 9.65
C PRO A 801 -0.66 35.55 10.95
N LYS A 802 -1.75 36.07 11.52
CA LYS A 802 -2.45 35.51 12.68
C LYS A 802 -3.18 34.21 12.33
N GLU A 803 -3.60 34.07 11.07
CA GLU A 803 -4.34 32.92 10.56
C GLU A 803 -3.45 32.00 9.73
N THR A 804 -2.67 32.59 8.83
CA THR A 804 -1.88 31.87 7.82
C THR A 804 -0.42 31.77 8.23
N LYS A 805 0.11 30.55 8.32
CA LYS A 805 1.54 30.34 8.64
C LYS A 805 2.40 30.22 7.39
N GLU A 806 1.85 29.59 6.37
CA GLU A 806 2.61 29.18 5.20
C GLU A 806 1.69 29.03 3.98
N ILE A 807 2.15 29.52 2.82
CA ILE A 807 1.46 29.46 1.54
C ILE A 807 2.36 28.69 0.56
N TRP A 808 1.81 27.68 -0.12
CA TRP A 808 2.46 26.92 -1.17
C TRP A 808 1.79 27.26 -2.49
N VAL A 809 2.57 27.74 -3.46
CA VAL A 809 2.06 28.11 -4.78
C VAL A 809 2.79 27.30 -5.83
N TYR A 810 2.04 26.52 -6.58
CA TYR A 810 2.52 25.67 -7.67
C TYR A 810 2.20 26.32 -9.01
N GLY A 811 3.22 26.56 -9.85
CA GLY A 811 3.07 27.03 -11.22
C GLY A 811 2.45 25.96 -12.13
N LEU A 812 2.92 24.72 -11.96
CA LEU A 812 2.54 23.49 -12.70
C LEU A 812 3.37 23.25 -13.97
N ASN A 813 2.92 23.70 -15.14
CA ASN A 813 3.57 23.46 -16.43
C ASN A 813 3.63 24.77 -17.23
N ASP A 814 4.48 24.79 -18.27
CA ASP A 814 4.79 26.00 -19.07
C ASP A 814 5.61 27.02 -18.25
N GLU A 815 5.98 28.15 -18.86
CA GLU A 815 6.86 29.14 -18.22
C GLU A 815 6.06 30.08 -17.29
N ASP A 816 6.20 29.88 -15.97
CA ASP A 816 5.50 30.64 -14.95
C ASP A 816 6.37 31.75 -14.34
N THR A 817 5.74 32.84 -13.89
CA THR A 817 6.44 33.97 -13.26
C THR A 817 5.94 34.20 -11.84
N PHE A 818 6.87 34.24 -10.87
CA PHE A 818 6.58 34.56 -9.47
C PHE A 818 7.25 35.87 -9.09
N ILE A 819 6.46 36.85 -8.65
CA ILE A 819 6.92 38.19 -8.27
C ILE A 819 6.63 38.42 -6.79
N VAL A 820 7.67 38.59 -5.98
CA VAL A 820 7.56 38.88 -4.54
C VAL A 820 8.12 40.27 -4.24
N GLU A 821 7.25 41.19 -3.88
CA GLU A 821 7.52 42.63 -3.70
C GLU A 821 6.99 43.15 -2.35
N GLY A 822 7.41 44.36 -1.96
CA GLY A 822 6.89 45.06 -0.78
C GLY A 822 7.74 44.94 0.50
N SER A 823 7.08 45.10 1.66
CA SER A 823 7.71 45.36 2.98
C SER A 823 8.68 44.26 3.48
N LYS A 824 9.64 44.66 4.34
CA LYS A 824 10.63 43.76 4.97
C LYS A 824 10.05 42.85 6.06
N LYS A 825 8.82 43.09 6.54
CA LYS A 825 8.21 42.31 7.63
C LYS A 825 7.66 40.96 7.14
N ALA A 826 8.56 40.03 6.88
CA ALA A 826 8.21 38.69 6.41
C ALA A 826 7.82 37.76 7.57
N THR A 827 6.52 37.62 7.85
CA THR A 827 5.94 36.71 8.88
C THR A 827 5.40 35.42 8.29
N ILE A 828 4.63 35.51 7.19
CA ILE A 828 4.10 34.35 6.46
C ILE A 828 5.20 33.74 5.59
N LYS A 829 5.33 32.42 5.63
CA LYS A 829 6.28 31.70 4.78
C LYS A 829 5.70 31.43 3.39
N LEU A 830 6.42 31.83 2.35
CA LEU A 830 6.09 31.52 0.96
C LEU A 830 6.94 30.35 0.45
N ARG A 831 6.28 29.39 -0.20
CA ARG A 831 6.93 28.41 -1.06
C ARG A 831 6.45 28.60 -2.47
N LEU A 832 7.39 28.86 -3.36
CA LEU A 832 7.16 29.02 -4.79
C LEU A 832 7.68 27.74 -5.42
N ILE A 833 6.80 27.00 -6.07
CA ILE A 833 7.11 25.76 -6.76
C ILE A 833 6.84 26.06 -8.23
N GLY A 834 7.87 26.03 -9.06
CA GLY A 834 7.74 26.29 -10.49
C GLY A 834 6.96 25.18 -11.20
N GLY A 835 7.68 24.31 -11.88
CA GLY A 835 7.05 23.31 -12.72
C GLY A 835 8.07 22.52 -13.52
N LYS A 836 7.63 21.88 -14.60
CA LYS A 836 8.53 21.08 -15.46
C LYS A 836 9.25 21.90 -16.53
N ASN A 837 9.04 23.21 -16.54
CA ASN A 837 9.52 24.12 -17.56
C ASN A 837 10.48 25.13 -16.94
N LYS A 838 10.83 26.17 -17.69
CA LYS A 838 11.70 27.23 -17.21
C LYS A 838 10.83 28.28 -16.54
N ASP A 839 11.03 28.48 -15.24
CA ASP A 839 10.26 29.45 -14.47
C ASP A 839 11.12 30.66 -14.06
N THR A 840 10.46 31.79 -13.86
CA THR A 840 11.08 33.06 -13.50
C THR A 840 10.66 33.47 -12.08
N PHE A 841 11.63 33.67 -11.20
CA PHE A 841 11.43 34.10 -9.82
C PHE A 841 12.04 35.49 -9.61
N GLN A 842 11.19 36.50 -9.44
CA GLN A 842 11.58 37.87 -9.13
C GLN A 842 11.30 38.14 -7.65
N VAL A 843 12.34 38.24 -6.82
CA VAL A 843 12.19 38.35 -5.37
C VAL A 843 12.96 39.55 -4.84
N GLU A 844 12.23 40.60 -4.44
CA GLU A 844 12.83 41.79 -3.83
C GLU A 844 13.33 41.51 -2.41
N GLN A 845 12.60 40.73 -1.60
CA GLN A 845 12.96 40.38 -0.22
C GLN A 845 12.69 38.90 0.10
N GLY A 846 13.72 38.07 0.01
CA GLY A 846 13.67 36.61 0.13
C GLY A 846 13.54 36.05 1.55
N LYS A 847 13.47 36.88 2.60
CA LYS A 847 13.19 36.40 3.96
C LYS A 847 11.87 35.61 3.96
N ASN A 848 11.89 34.41 4.54
CA ASN A 848 10.74 33.48 4.54
C ASN A 848 10.17 33.11 3.14
N VAL A 849 10.94 33.33 2.06
CA VAL A 849 10.66 32.79 0.73
C VAL A 849 11.55 31.57 0.49
N VAL A 850 10.95 30.51 -0.04
CA VAL A 850 11.69 29.32 -0.49
C VAL A 850 11.23 28.94 -1.89
N VAL A 851 12.17 28.90 -2.82
CA VAL A 851 11.94 28.50 -4.21
C VAL A 851 12.27 27.01 -4.36
N TYR A 852 11.38 26.28 -5.00
CA TYR A 852 11.50 24.87 -5.37
C TYR A 852 11.31 24.74 -6.87
N ASP A 853 12.18 23.98 -7.50
CA ASP A 853 12.06 23.67 -8.92
C ASP A 853 12.93 22.47 -9.29
N TYR A 854 12.82 22.00 -10.52
CA TYR A 854 13.70 20.97 -11.07
C TYR A 854 15.11 21.51 -11.31
N ALA A 855 16.12 20.72 -10.97
CA ALA A 855 17.54 21.10 -11.06
C ALA A 855 18.08 21.11 -12.49
N ASP A 856 17.39 20.43 -13.41
CA ASP A 856 17.77 20.32 -14.81
C ASP A 856 17.05 21.33 -15.71
N LYS A 857 16.34 22.30 -15.14
CA LYS A 857 15.68 23.40 -15.84
C LYS A 857 16.48 24.69 -15.67
N ASN A 858 16.56 25.51 -16.73
CA ASN A 858 17.35 26.74 -16.77
C ASN A 858 16.58 27.92 -16.13
N ASN A 859 16.24 27.81 -14.85
CA ASN A 859 15.36 28.76 -14.15
C ASN A 859 16.02 30.13 -14.00
N GLU A 860 15.22 31.18 -14.13
CA GLU A 860 15.66 32.56 -13.97
C GLU A 860 15.36 33.07 -12.57
N ILE A 861 16.37 33.56 -11.87
CA ILE A 861 16.22 34.15 -10.54
C ILE A 861 16.76 35.57 -10.57
N ALA A 862 15.88 36.53 -10.30
CA ALA A 862 16.23 37.93 -10.15
C ALA A 862 15.96 38.37 -8.70
N GLU A 863 17.01 38.66 -7.95
CA GLU A 863 16.92 39.05 -6.54
C GLU A 863 17.59 40.42 -6.34
N THR A 864 16.85 41.38 -5.78
CA THR A 864 17.34 42.77 -5.61
C THR A 864 17.65 43.12 -4.15
N GLY A 865 17.21 42.30 -3.18
CA GLY A 865 17.45 42.48 -1.74
C GLY A 865 18.02 41.23 -1.07
N VAL A 866 17.44 40.82 0.07
CA VAL A 866 17.89 39.57 0.74
C VAL A 866 17.53 38.38 -0.15
N ALA A 867 18.50 37.53 -0.48
CA ALA A 867 18.27 36.33 -1.30
C ALA A 867 17.25 35.36 -0.66
N ALA A 868 16.43 34.72 -1.50
CA ALA A 868 15.56 33.63 -1.07
C ALA A 868 16.37 32.33 -0.88
N LYS A 869 15.77 31.33 -0.23
CA LYS A 869 16.35 29.98 -0.20
C LYS A 869 15.91 29.23 -1.44
N HIS A 870 16.82 28.58 -2.16
CA HIS A 870 16.47 27.76 -3.33
C HIS A 870 16.75 26.28 -3.07
N HIS A 871 15.87 25.42 -3.54
CA HIS A 871 15.99 23.97 -3.49
C HIS A 871 15.67 23.39 -4.86
N PHE A 872 16.67 23.42 -5.75
CA PHE A 872 16.56 22.79 -7.05
C PHE A 872 16.93 21.32 -6.98
N THR A 873 15.99 20.45 -7.32
CA THR A 873 16.15 18.99 -7.19
C THR A 873 15.21 18.28 -8.14
N ASN A 874 15.59 17.13 -8.66
CA ASN A 874 14.73 16.35 -9.57
C ASN A 874 13.80 15.37 -8.82
N ARG A 875 13.63 15.56 -7.50
CA ARG A 875 12.68 14.76 -6.72
C ARG A 875 11.27 14.99 -7.20
N TYR A 876 10.66 13.93 -7.71
CA TYR A 876 9.35 14.00 -8.33
C TYR A 876 8.29 14.43 -7.31
N ASP A 877 8.31 13.87 -6.09
CA ASP A 877 7.30 14.12 -5.06
C ASP A 877 7.31 15.55 -4.52
N LEU A 878 8.45 16.26 -4.64
CA LEU A 878 8.64 17.60 -4.11
C LEU A 878 8.11 18.66 -5.08
N ASN A 879 8.39 18.48 -6.37
CA ASN A 879 8.03 19.46 -7.40
C ASN A 879 6.69 19.15 -8.06
N ASN A 880 6.16 17.93 -7.93
CA ASN A 880 4.86 17.60 -8.51
C ASN A 880 3.71 18.00 -7.59
N PHE A 881 2.70 18.66 -8.18
CA PHE A 881 1.49 19.05 -7.48
C PHE A 881 0.63 17.84 -7.08
N ASN A 882 0.26 17.79 -5.79
CA ASN A 882 -0.71 16.85 -5.26
C ASN A 882 -1.53 17.53 -4.16
N TYR A 883 -2.79 17.87 -4.48
CA TYR A 883 -3.69 18.56 -3.56
C TYR A 883 -4.01 17.75 -2.28
N LYS A 884 -3.82 16.43 -2.29
CA LYS A 884 -3.99 15.56 -1.10
C LYS A 884 -2.82 15.65 -0.11
N LYS A 885 -1.67 16.19 -0.53
CA LYS A 885 -0.45 16.28 0.29
C LYS A 885 -0.53 17.50 1.22
N LEU A 886 -1.21 17.37 2.36
CA LEU A 886 -1.37 18.49 3.30
C LEU A 886 -0.66 18.28 4.65
N PRO A 887 -0.25 19.36 5.35
CA PRO A 887 0.34 19.25 6.67
C PRO A 887 -0.59 18.59 7.68
N LEU A 888 -0.03 17.68 8.46
CA LEU A 888 -0.74 17.00 9.54
C LEU A 888 0.25 16.52 10.60
N THR A 889 -0.08 16.77 11.87
CA THR A 889 0.63 16.18 13.01
C THR A 889 -0.26 15.11 13.63
N VAL A 890 0.25 13.88 13.64
CA VAL A 890 -0.42 12.72 14.21
C VAL A 890 0.25 12.36 15.52
N ASN A 891 -0.48 12.48 16.63
CA ASN A 891 -0.04 12.02 17.94
C ASN A 891 -0.79 10.73 18.31
N MET A 892 -0.10 9.78 18.92
CA MET A 892 -0.63 8.50 19.36
C MET A 892 0.00 8.08 20.68
N LEU A 893 -0.81 7.56 21.60
CA LEU A 893 -0.39 7.01 22.89
C LEU A 893 -0.98 5.62 23.05
N LEU A 894 -0.14 4.60 23.21
CA LEU A 894 -0.53 3.21 23.39
C LEU A 894 0.04 2.65 24.70
N PRO A 895 -0.67 1.73 25.38
CA PRO A 895 -0.08 0.96 26.49
C PRO A 895 0.97 -0.02 25.97
N ASN A 896 1.95 -0.37 26.79
CA ASN A 896 2.97 -1.37 26.48
C ASN A 896 3.21 -2.28 27.70
N ILE A 897 2.98 -3.58 27.56
CA ILE A 897 2.96 -4.54 28.68
C ILE A 897 3.74 -5.79 28.31
N GLY A 898 4.58 -6.26 29.23
CA GLY A 898 5.33 -7.51 29.04
C GLY A 898 5.66 -8.20 30.37
N TYR A 899 6.10 -9.45 30.29
CA TYR A 899 6.58 -10.22 31.43
C TYR A 899 7.79 -11.07 31.07
N ASN A 900 8.80 -11.08 31.94
CA ASN A 900 9.86 -12.09 31.95
C ASN A 900 10.34 -12.32 33.40
N PRO A 901 11.05 -13.42 33.72
CA PRO A 901 11.39 -13.74 35.11
C PRO A 901 12.33 -12.72 35.77
N GLU A 902 13.12 -11.98 35.00
CA GLU A 902 14.05 -10.99 35.55
C GLU A 902 13.34 -9.68 35.88
N ASP A 903 12.55 -9.15 34.95
CA ASP A 903 11.82 -7.89 35.13
C ASP A 903 10.50 -8.02 35.90
N GLY A 904 9.92 -9.24 35.95
CA GLY A 904 8.55 -9.46 36.39
C GLY A 904 7.57 -8.89 35.38
N VAL A 905 6.43 -8.39 35.86
CA VAL A 905 5.54 -7.58 35.03
C VAL A 905 6.26 -6.26 34.69
N LYS A 906 6.21 -5.87 33.42
CA LYS A 906 6.62 -4.55 32.92
C LYS A 906 5.38 -3.81 32.46
N LEU A 907 5.15 -2.62 33.02
CA LEU A 907 4.07 -1.73 32.59
C LEU A 907 4.70 -0.47 32.01
N GLY A 908 4.22 -0.06 30.85
CA GLY A 908 4.77 1.08 30.13
C GLY A 908 3.80 1.71 29.16
N PHE A 909 4.30 2.73 28.45
CA PHE A 909 3.59 3.42 27.39
C PHE A 909 4.49 3.65 26.19
N LEU A 910 3.88 3.82 25.02
CA LEU A 910 4.50 4.27 23.79
C LEU A 910 3.76 5.51 23.31
N TYR A 911 4.42 6.67 23.38
CA TYR A 911 3.95 7.89 22.75
C TYR A 911 4.69 8.08 21.42
N SER A 912 3.96 8.41 20.36
CA SER A 912 4.55 8.81 19.09
C SER A 912 3.91 10.07 18.54
N SER A 913 4.73 10.93 17.95
CA SER A 913 4.32 12.14 17.24
C SER A 913 4.96 12.14 15.86
N THR A 914 4.15 12.05 14.81
CA THR A 914 4.60 12.09 13.41
C THR A 914 4.12 13.39 12.79
N ARG A 915 5.06 14.24 12.38
CA ARG A 915 4.78 15.56 11.80
C ARG A 915 5.04 15.54 10.30
N LYS A 916 4.00 15.79 9.50
CA LYS A 916 4.08 15.99 8.06
C LYS A 916 3.93 17.48 7.74
N THR A 917 4.82 18.04 6.92
CA THR A 917 4.76 19.43 6.42
C THR A 917 4.85 19.41 4.89
N PHE A 918 5.37 20.47 4.24
CA PHE A 918 5.59 20.49 2.79
C PHE A 918 6.43 19.31 2.31
N VAL A 919 7.63 19.15 2.90
CA VAL A 919 8.43 17.97 2.64
C VAL A 919 8.07 16.89 3.64
N GLN A 920 7.41 15.86 3.12
CA GLN A 920 6.95 14.72 3.91
C GLN A 920 8.00 13.62 3.84
N ASP A 921 8.25 13.04 2.67
CA ASP A 921 8.70 11.67 2.47
C ASP A 921 9.76 11.06 3.44
N PRO A 922 9.36 10.18 4.40
CA PRO A 922 7.99 9.78 4.76
C PRO A 922 7.28 10.73 5.74
N TYR A 923 8.03 11.49 6.54
CA TYR A 923 7.56 12.60 7.38
C TYR A 923 8.70 13.61 7.66
N ARG A 924 8.38 14.85 8.10
CA ARG A 924 9.39 15.86 8.46
C ARG A 924 10.14 15.50 9.74
N ALA A 925 9.41 14.99 10.72
CA ALA A 925 9.97 14.52 11.99
C ALA A 925 9.05 13.45 12.60
N LYS A 926 9.65 12.44 13.22
CA LYS A 926 8.95 11.48 14.07
C LYS A 926 9.65 11.38 15.41
N HIS A 927 8.88 11.56 16.47
CA HIS A 927 9.31 11.41 17.85
C HIS A 927 8.64 10.17 18.43
N VAL A 928 9.41 9.29 19.06
CA VAL A 928 8.90 8.13 19.80
C VAL A 928 9.46 8.20 21.21
N ILE A 929 8.59 8.14 22.20
CA ILE A 929 8.93 8.07 23.62
C ILE A 929 8.38 6.76 24.15
N LYS A 930 9.23 5.96 24.79
CA LYS A 930 8.84 4.77 25.52
C LYS A 930 9.20 4.94 26.98
N GLY A 931 8.32 4.50 27.88
CA GLY A 931 8.58 4.46 29.31
C GLY A 931 8.14 3.13 29.87
N PHE A 932 8.95 2.54 30.76
CA PHE A 932 8.65 1.27 31.42
C PHE A 932 8.98 1.30 32.90
N TYR A 933 8.19 0.56 33.67
CA TYR A 933 8.45 0.21 35.06
C TYR A 933 8.49 -1.32 35.20
N SER A 934 9.62 -1.85 35.67
CA SER A 934 9.82 -3.28 35.98
C SER A 934 9.49 -3.55 37.45
N PHE A 935 8.49 -4.39 37.73
CA PHE A 935 8.02 -4.62 39.11
C PHE A 935 9.01 -5.44 39.97
N ASN A 936 9.77 -6.37 39.39
CA ASN A 936 10.74 -7.18 40.16
C ASN A 936 11.94 -6.36 40.61
N THR A 937 12.43 -5.46 39.76
CA THR A 937 13.62 -4.65 40.05
C THR A 937 13.26 -3.30 40.66
N LYS A 938 12.01 -2.84 40.50
CA LYS A 938 11.57 -1.46 40.79
C LYS A 938 12.39 -0.44 39.98
N GLY A 939 12.76 -0.83 38.77
CA GLY A 939 13.50 -0.04 37.82
C GLY A 939 12.59 0.71 36.86
N VAL A 940 12.90 1.98 36.63
CA VAL A 940 12.31 2.80 35.56
C VAL A 940 13.29 2.90 34.40
N GLU A 941 12.77 2.82 33.18
CA GLU A 941 13.49 3.03 31.93
C GLU A 941 12.70 4.00 31.04
N GLY A 942 13.39 4.98 30.47
CA GLY A 942 12.86 5.91 29.49
C GLY A 942 13.73 5.92 28.23
N GLU A 943 13.08 5.85 27.08
CA GLU A 943 13.74 5.92 25.77
C GLU A 943 13.10 7.01 24.92
N TYR A 944 13.92 7.77 24.21
CA TYR A 944 13.51 8.70 23.18
C TYR A 944 14.22 8.36 21.86
N THR A 945 13.46 8.35 20.78
CA THR A 945 13.97 8.26 19.42
C THR A 945 13.37 9.38 18.57
N GLY A 946 14.22 10.28 18.09
CA GLY A 946 13.89 11.28 17.09
C GLY A 946 14.42 10.86 15.73
N HIS A 947 13.58 10.88 14.70
CA HIS A 947 13.95 10.65 13.31
C HIS A 947 13.59 11.88 12.47
N PHE A 948 14.59 12.45 11.81
CA PHE A 948 14.48 13.67 11.01
C PHE A 948 15.02 13.39 9.60
N PRO A 949 14.20 12.84 8.69
CA PRO A 949 14.60 12.59 7.31
C PRO A 949 15.11 13.87 6.65
N ASN A 950 16.21 13.76 5.90
CA ASN A 950 16.65 14.80 4.97
C ASN A 950 15.91 14.64 3.65
N THR A 951 15.72 15.77 3.00
CA THR A 951 14.88 15.92 1.82
C THR A 951 15.66 15.82 0.53
N THR A 952 16.99 15.96 0.54
CA THR A 952 17.78 16.01 -0.70
C THR A 952 18.44 14.69 -1.09
N ASN A 953 18.96 13.89 -0.14
CA ASN A 953 19.88 12.77 -0.47
C ASN A 953 19.58 11.44 0.27
N ASN A 954 18.34 11.21 0.72
CA ASN A 954 17.94 10.02 1.52
C ASN A 954 18.70 9.80 2.85
N TRP A 955 19.58 10.71 3.22
CA TRP A 955 20.15 10.80 4.56
C TRP A 955 19.11 11.36 5.53
N GLY A 956 19.33 11.24 6.83
CA GLY A 956 18.44 11.78 7.85
C GLY A 956 19.16 11.84 9.18
N PHE A 957 18.90 12.88 9.95
CA PHE A 957 19.43 12.98 11.31
C PHE A 957 18.59 12.12 12.25
N THR A 958 19.26 11.41 13.14
CA THR A 958 18.64 10.60 14.19
C THR A 958 19.15 11.05 15.55
N LEU A 959 18.29 10.98 16.56
CA LEU A 959 18.68 11.28 17.93
C LEU A 959 18.08 10.24 18.85
N ASN A 960 18.92 9.39 19.42
CA ASN A 960 18.52 8.45 20.44
C ASN A 960 18.92 8.97 21.82
N ALA A 961 18.06 8.80 22.81
CA ALA A 961 18.40 9.01 24.20
C ALA A 961 17.79 7.92 25.08
N ARG A 962 18.49 7.53 26.13
CA ARG A 962 18.04 6.51 27.09
C ARG A 962 18.45 6.92 28.49
N ALA A 963 17.54 6.73 29.44
CA ALA A 963 17.81 6.94 30.86
C ALA A 963 17.24 5.77 31.67
N THR A 964 18.01 5.29 32.64
CA THR A 964 17.60 4.25 33.56
C THR A 964 17.78 4.69 35.01
N SER A 965 16.81 4.38 35.86
CA SER A 965 16.94 4.60 37.31
C SER A 965 18.03 3.71 37.92
N PRO A 966 18.54 4.01 39.14
CA PRO A 966 19.39 3.10 39.92
C PRO A 966 18.75 1.73 40.19
N ASN A 967 17.42 1.66 40.11
CA ASN A 967 16.54 0.49 40.07
C ASN A 967 16.79 -0.50 38.91
N PHE A 968 17.21 -0.01 37.76
CA PHE A 968 17.36 -0.83 36.56
C PHE A 968 18.46 -1.87 36.79
N ALA A 969 18.26 -3.10 36.31
CA ALA A 969 19.22 -4.17 36.55
C ALA A 969 19.44 -5.02 35.30
N ILE A 970 20.69 -5.44 35.14
CA ILE A 970 21.12 -6.54 34.26
C ILE A 970 21.60 -7.71 35.13
N ASN A 971 21.94 -8.85 34.52
CA ASN A 971 22.56 -9.95 35.25
C ASN A 971 24.07 -10.04 34.99
N TYR A 972 24.81 -10.64 35.92
CA TYR A 972 26.21 -10.99 35.74
C TYR A 972 26.59 -12.22 36.57
N TYR A 973 27.22 -13.20 35.92
CA TYR A 973 27.67 -14.47 36.51
C TYR A 973 29.20 -14.65 36.46
N GLY A 974 29.93 -13.66 35.98
CA GLY A 974 31.37 -13.76 35.71
C GLY A 974 31.69 -13.81 34.22
N ILE A 975 32.99 -13.76 33.90
CA ILE A 975 33.51 -13.90 32.53
C ILE A 975 33.87 -15.38 32.29
N GLY A 976 33.41 -15.94 31.18
CA GLY A 976 33.69 -17.32 30.75
C GLY A 976 32.44 -18.07 30.29
N ASN A 977 32.67 -19.19 29.62
CA ASN A 977 31.66 -20.08 29.09
C ASN A 977 31.15 -21.09 30.13
N GLU A 978 31.90 -21.35 31.20
CA GLU A 978 31.56 -22.31 32.25
C GLU A 978 31.37 -21.64 33.63
N THR A 979 30.83 -20.43 33.64
CA THR A 979 30.57 -19.69 34.88
C THR A 979 29.52 -20.37 35.77
N THR A 980 29.73 -20.34 37.07
CA THR A 980 28.88 -21.00 38.08
C THR A 980 27.47 -20.42 38.11
N TYR A 981 26.47 -21.29 38.15
CA TYR A 981 25.06 -20.92 38.35
C TYR A 981 24.69 -20.98 39.84
N PHE A 982 24.75 -19.84 40.52
CA PHE A 982 24.57 -19.76 41.98
C PHE A 982 23.16 -19.30 42.43
N ASP A 983 22.19 -19.13 41.52
CA ASP A 983 20.84 -18.63 41.87
C ASP A 983 20.13 -19.50 42.93
N LYS A 984 20.36 -20.82 42.92
CA LYS A 984 19.74 -21.76 43.87
C LYS A 984 20.29 -21.60 45.29
N GLU A 985 21.56 -21.28 45.41
CA GLU A 985 22.28 -21.23 46.69
C GLU A 985 22.25 -19.81 47.29
N MET A 986 22.47 -18.79 46.46
CA MET A 986 22.65 -17.39 46.88
C MET A 986 21.41 -16.52 46.62
N GLY A 987 20.39 -17.08 45.97
CA GLY A 987 19.17 -16.36 45.58
C GLY A 987 19.33 -15.53 44.31
N THR A 988 18.19 -15.20 43.67
CA THR A 988 18.14 -14.49 42.37
C THR A 988 18.64 -13.06 42.42
N GLU A 989 18.73 -12.47 43.61
CA GLU A 989 19.22 -11.10 43.77
C GLU A 989 20.75 -11.02 43.64
N TYR A 990 21.49 -12.10 43.93
CA TYR A 990 22.95 -12.09 43.99
C TYR A 990 23.60 -11.79 42.62
N LYS A 991 23.04 -12.32 41.52
CA LYS A 991 23.49 -12.04 40.13
C LYS A 991 23.19 -10.62 39.63
N ARG A 992 22.24 -9.91 40.26
CA ARG A 992 21.63 -8.70 39.68
C ARG A 992 22.54 -7.50 39.87
N VAL A 993 22.96 -6.92 38.76
CA VAL A 993 23.77 -5.70 38.70
C VAL A 993 22.83 -4.52 38.51
N ARG A 994 22.61 -3.76 39.57
CA ARG A 994 21.83 -2.51 39.50
C ARG A 994 22.68 -1.44 38.86
N MET A 995 22.14 -0.77 37.84
CA MET A 995 22.88 0.17 37.02
C MET A 995 22.02 1.39 36.69
N GLU A 996 22.56 2.55 37.02
CA GLU A 996 22.06 3.84 36.57
C GLU A 996 22.81 4.23 35.29
N SER A 997 22.08 4.65 34.26
CA SER A 997 22.71 5.00 32.99
C SER A 997 21.96 6.10 32.24
N TYR A 998 22.75 6.95 31.58
CA TYR A 998 22.29 8.05 30.75
C TYR A 998 23.06 8.00 29.43
N ALA A 999 22.35 7.97 28.31
CA ALA A 999 22.94 7.91 26.98
C ALA A 999 22.27 8.89 26.03
N ILE A 1000 23.07 9.52 25.18
CA ILE A 1000 22.62 10.31 24.03
C ILE A 1000 23.46 9.94 22.82
N ALA A 1001 22.79 9.63 21.70
CA ALA A 1001 23.43 9.20 20.47
C ALA A 1001 22.82 9.93 19.26
N PRO A 1002 23.35 11.12 18.90
CA PRO A 1002 23.12 11.69 17.58
C PRO A 1002 23.69 10.79 16.48
N GLY A 1003 22.99 10.73 15.36
CA GLY A 1003 23.40 9.95 14.20
C GLY A 1003 22.90 10.49 12.87
N TYR A 1004 23.44 9.91 11.80
CA TYR A 1004 23.00 10.14 10.43
C TYR A 1004 22.72 8.80 9.76
N LYS A 1005 21.50 8.64 9.24
CA LYS A 1005 20.99 7.44 8.61
C LYS A 1005 20.68 7.67 7.13
N TYR A 1006 21.24 6.87 6.24
CA TYR A 1006 20.85 6.74 4.84
C TYR A 1006 19.84 5.61 4.68
N GLN A 1007 18.76 5.86 3.94
CA GLN A 1007 17.74 4.85 3.61
C GLN A 1007 17.71 4.60 2.10
N GLY A 1008 18.05 3.38 1.68
CA GLY A 1008 17.97 2.95 0.29
C GLY A 1008 16.54 2.56 -0.13
N GLU A 1009 16.25 2.68 -1.42
CA GLU A 1009 14.94 2.38 -2.01
C GLU A 1009 14.51 0.91 -1.86
N ASN A 1010 15.48 -0.02 -1.85
CA ASN A 1010 15.23 -1.46 -1.78
C ASN A 1010 15.24 -2.02 -0.34
N GLY A 1011 15.10 -1.15 0.67
CA GLY A 1011 14.96 -1.58 2.08
C GLY A 1011 16.25 -1.61 2.90
N GLY A 1012 17.42 -1.53 2.26
CA GLY A 1012 18.70 -1.38 2.96
C GLY A 1012 18.84 -0.01 3.62
N ALA A 1013 19.44 0.06 4.80
CA ALA A 1013 19.73 1.30 5.51
C ALA A 1013 21.13 1.26 6.12
N PHE A 1014 21.81 2.40 6.13
CA PHE A 1014 23.13 2.57 6.72
C PHE A 1014 23.08 3.73 7.72
N GLU A 1015 23.60 3.57 8.93
CA GLU A 1015 23.55 4.61 9.96
C GLU A 1015 24.88 4.73 10.68
N VAL A 1016 25.32 5.97 10.94
CA VAL A 1016 26.49 6.27 11.76
C VAL A 1016 26.05 7.07 12.98
N LYS A 1017 26.49 6.67 14.18
CA LYS A 1017 26.18 7.33 15.44
C LYS A 1017 27.44 7.65 16.23
N ALA A 1018 27.41 8.80 16.90
CA ALA A 1018 28.31 9.12 17.99
C ALA A 1018 27.50 9.09 19.29
N GLU A 1019 27.81 8.17 20.20
CA GLU A 1019 27.14 8.02 21.49
C GLU A 1019 28.02 8.53 22.62
N TYR A 1020 27.46 9.37 23.49
CA TYR A 1020 27.97 9.58 24.84
C TYR A 1020 27.12 8.78 25.82
N LYS A 1021 27.77 8.04 26.72
CA LYS A 1021 27.10 7.24 27.74
C LYS A 1021 27.80 7.35 29.09
N ALA A 1022 27.08 7.80 30.10
CA ALA A 1022 27.50 7.75 31.50
C ALA A 1022 26.75 6.61 32.20
N MET A 1023 27.47 5.76 32.94
CA MET A 1023 26.83 4.71 33.73
C MET A 1023 27.57 4.39 35.01
N LYS A 1024 26.82 3.96 36.03
CA LYS A 1024 27.32 3.59 37.33
C LYS A 1024 26.65 2.32 37.82
N VAL A 1025 27.44 1.35 38.24
CA VAL A 1025 26.96 0.18 38.99
C VAL A 1025 26.71 0.60 40.44
N GLN A 1026 25.60 0.17 41.01
CA GLN A 1026 25.29 0.45 42.40
C GLN A 1026 26.05 -0.53 43.29
N ASP A 1027 26.91 -0.01 44.17
CA ASP A 1027 27.57 -0.81 45.20
C ASP A 1027 26.55 -1.19 46.28
N LYS A 1028 26.09 -2.44 46.23
CA LYS A 1028 25.18 -3.03 47.20
C LYS A 1028 25.78 -4.30 47.74
N SER A 1029 25.72 -4.47 49.06
CA SER A 1029 26.09 -5.73 49.71
C SER A 1029 25.25 -6.90 49.20
N ASN A 1030 25.78 -8.12 49.35
CA ASN A 1030 25.15 -9.36 48.91
C ASN A 1030 24.85 -9.35 47.39
N ARG A 1031 25.82 -8.89 46.59
CA ARG A 1031 25.84 -9.01 45.13
C ARG A 1031 27.13 -9.66 44.67
N PHE A 1032 27.07 -10.36 43.55
CA PHE A 1032 28.25 -11.00 42.97
C PHE A 1032 29.31 -9.96 42.61
N VAL A 1033 28.89 -8.82 42.03
CA VAL A 1033 29.79 -7.71 41.69
C VAL A 1033 30.48 -7.05 42.90
N SER A 1034 29.91 -7.14 44.10
CA SER A 1034 30.48 -6.59 45.35
C SER A 1034 31.10 -7.66 46.26
N SER A 1035 31.17 -8.92 45.79
CA SER A 1035 31.65 -10.03 46.60
C SER A 1035 33.17 -10.03 46.84
N SER A 1036 33.93 -9.46 45.90
CA SER A 1036 35.38 -9.28 46.00
C SER A 1036 35.86 -8.26 44.95
N SER A 1037 36.94 -7.54 45.27
CA SER A 1037 37.60 -6.62 44.33
C SER A 1037 38.24 -7.31 43.13
N ALA A 1038 38.37 -8.64 43.15
CA ALA A 1038 38.84 -9.44 42.02
C ALA A 1038 37.76 -9.73 40.97
N VAL A 1039 36.47 -9.49 41.28
CA VAL A 1039 35.35 -9.85 40.39
C VAL A 1039 35.08 -8.78 39.33
N VAL A 1040 35.17 -7.51 39.72
CA VAL A 1040 35.06 -6.34 38.84
C VAL A 1040 36.02 -5.25 39.32
N ASP A 1041 36.50 -4.43 38.39
CA ASP A 1041 37.22 -3.21 38.73
C ASP A 1041 36.31 -2.30 39.58
N GLN A 1042 36.82 -1.81 40.72
CA GLN A 1042 36.04 -1.01 41.66
C GLN A 1042 35.57 0.33 41.07
N LYS A 1043 36.24 0.83 40.01
CA LYS A 1043 35.81 2.07 39.33
C LYS A 1043 34.39 2.01 38.79
N VAL A 1044 33.87 0.82 38.49
CA VAL A 1044 32.49 0.64 37.97
C VAL A 1044 31.42 1.11 38.95
N PHE A 1045 31.75 1.24 40.24
CA PHE A 1045 30.86 1.78 41.26
C PHE A 1045 30.77 3.31 41.27
N ASP A 1046 31.59 3.99 40.46
CA ASP A 1046 31.46 5.41 40.14
C ASP A 1046 30.90 5.60 38.73
N PHE A 1047 30.54 6.84 38.39
CA PHE A 1047 30.08 7.14 37.04
C PHE A 1047 31.23 7.03 36.05
N GLN A 1048 31.16 6.01 35.20
CA GLN A 1048 32.05 5.81 34.09
C GLN A 1048 31.47 6.48 32.84
N GLN A 1049 32.29 7.27 32.16
CA GLN A 1049 31.88 8.06 30.99
C GLN A 1049 32.51 7.49 29.72
N TYR A 1050 31.68 7.22 28.72
CA TYR A 1050 32.10 6.58 27.47
C TYR A 1050 31.71 7.43 26.26
N ALA A 1051 32.60 7.44 25.27
CA ALA A 1051 32.29 7.84 23.91
C ALA A 1051 32.36 6.63 22.97
N THR A 1052 31.38 6.50 22.09
CA THR A 1052 31.32 5.42 21.08
C THR A 1052 31.08 6.01 19.70
N LEU A 1053 31.90 5.63 18.73
CA LEU A 1053 31.61 5.84 17.32
C LEU A 1053 31.21 4.50 16.71
N GLN A 1054 30.03 4.43 16.10
CA GLN A 1054 29.53 3.19 15.50
C GLN A 1054 28.85 3.43 14.16
N ALA A 1055 28.96 2.44 13.28
CA ALA A 1055 28.25 2.35 12.01
C ALA A 1055 27.44 1.06 11.95
N SER A 1056 26.22 1.12 11.44
CA SER A 1056 25.32 -0.02 11.31
C SER A 1056 24.73 -0.12 9.91
N TYR A 1057 24.51 -1.35 9.45
CA TYR A 1057 23.79 -1.65 8.23
C TYR A 1057 22.62 -2.59 8.53
N ASP A 1058 21.44 -2.22 8.04
CA ASP A 1058 20.17 -2.92 8.21
C ASP A 1058 19.59 -3.27 6.85
N PHE A 1059 19.19 -4.52 6.65
CA PHE A 1059 18.41 -4.96 5.50
C PHE A 1059 17.37 -5.96 5.96
N GLN A 1060 16.13 -5.79 5.54
CA GLN A 1060 15.06 -6.76 5.81
C GLN A 1060 14.08 -6.82 4.64
N GLN A 1061 13.70 -8.04 4.26
CA GLN A 1061 12.65 -8.31 3.31
C GLN A 1061 11.91 -9.58 3.73
N TYR A 1062 10.62 -9.43 4.03
CA TYR A 1062 9.73 -10.53 4.42
C TYR A 1062 8.45 -10.46 3.60
N ASP A 1063 7.85 -11.62 3.35
CA ASP A 1063 6.55 -11.74 2.71
C ASP A 1063 5.42 -11.12 3.53
N LYS A 1064 5.48 -11.32 4.87
CA LYS A 1064 4.59 -10.82 5.93
C LYS A 1064 5.46 -10.27 7.05
N GLN A 1065 5.20 -9.06 7.57
CA GLN A 1065 6.12 -8.42 8.53
C GLN A 1065 6.06 -9.06 9.91
N ALA A 1066 4.85 -9.33 10.40
CA ALA A 1066 4.67 -9.74 11.79
C ALA A 1066 4.70 -11.26 11.98
N ASN A 1067 4.41 -12.04 10.93
CA ASN A 1067 4.60 -13.49 10.90
C ASN A 1067 5.21 -13.94 9.55
N PRO A 1068 6.51 -13.73 9.32
CA PRO A 1068 7.17 -14.11 8.08
C PRO A 1068 7.06 -15.61 7.80
N THR A 1069 6.60 -15.99 6.61
CA THR A 1069 6.69 -17.39 6.11
C THR A 1069 7.84 -17.57 5.13
N LYS A 1070 8.31 -16.47 4.52
CA LYS A 1070 9.46 -16.43 3.62
C LYS A 1070 10.17 -15.08 3.75
N GLY A 1071 11.47 -15.10 3.98
CA GLY A 1071 12.27 -13.87 3.87
C GLY A 1071 13.63 -13.93 4.55
N PHE A 1072 14.27 -12.77 4.57
CA PHE A 1072 15.65 -12.57 5.00
C PHE A 1072 15.82 -11.23 5.70
N ALA A 1073 16.60 -11.21 6.77
CA ALA A 1073 17.11 -9.98 7.34
C ALA A 1073 18.58 -10.10 7.73
N PHE A 1074 19.28 -8.99 7.62
CA PHE A 1074 20.67 -8.82 7.98
C PHE A 1074 20.84 -7.51 8.74
N HIS A 1075 21.42 -7.58 9.92
CA HIS A 1075 21.80 -6.43 10.72
C HIS A 1075 23.27 -6.58 11.11
N THR A 1076 24.05 -5.52 10.99
CA THR A 1076 25.41 -5.48 11.55
C THR A 1076 25.70 -4.11 12.12
N THR A 1077 26.43 -4.07 13.23
CA THR A 1077 26.99 -2.87 13.84
C THR A 1077 28.48 -3.08 14.06
N VAL A 1078 29.29 -2.14 13.60
CA VAL A 1078 30.73 -2.06 13.87
C VAL A 1078 31.01 -0.76 14.60
N GLY A 1079 31.92 -0.76 15.56
CA GLY A 1079 32.21 0.46 16.30
C GLY A 1079 33.46 0.40 17.15
N TRP A 1080 33.75 1.53 17.77
CA TRP A 1080 34.84 1.68 18.72
C TRP A 1080 34.33 2.49 19.92
N ARG A 1081 34.56 1.98 21.12
CA ARG A 1081 34.19 2.61 22.38
C ARG A 1081 35.46 2.91 23.19
N THR A 1082 35.49 4.07 23.82
CA THR A 1082 36.54 4.48 24.77
C THR A 1082 35.92 5.07 26.02
N ASN A 1083 36.53 4.80 27.18
CA ASN A 1083 36.29 5.59 28.38
C ASN A 1083 36.94 6.98 28.20
N LEU A 1084 36.26 8.03 28.64
CA LEU A 1084 36.69 9.43 28.50
C LEU A 1084 37.66 9.88 29.59
N GLU A 1085 37.67 9.19 30.74
CA GLU A 1085 38.59 9.43 31.85
C GLU A 1085 39.80 8.49 31.79
N ASP A 1086 39.60 7.25 31.34
CA ASP A 1086 40.66 6.23 31.16
C ASP A 1086 40.78 5.77 29.70
N SER A 1087 41.56 6.48 28.89
CA SER A 1087 41.69 6.19 27.45
C SER A 1087 42.32 4.81 27.13
N LYS A 1088 42.97 4.15 28.10
CA LYS A 1088 43.47 2.77 27.92
C LYS A 1088 42.32 1.76 27.86
N GLN A 1089 41.20 2.09 28.48
CA GLN A 1089 39.95 1.33 28.43
C GLN A 1089 39.19 1.67 27.14
N ASN A 1090 39.62 1.07 26.03
CA ASN A 1090 38.96 1.22 24.74
C ASN A 1090 38.97 -0.08 23.94
N PHE A 1091 37.94 -0.31 23.14
CA PHE A 1091 37.80 -1.54 22.37
C PHE A 1091 36.99 -1.33 21.09
N PRO A 1092 37.47 -1.85 19.95
CA PRO A 1092 36.63 -2.04 18.78
C PRO A 1092 35.68 -3.23 18.97
N PHE A 1093 34.52 -3.19 18.34
CA PHE A 1093 33.53 -4.27 18.38
C PHE A 1093 32.83 -4.47 17.03
N LEU A 1094 32.31 -5.69 16.85
CA LEU A 1094 31.42 -6.07 15.76
C LEU A 1094 30.30 -6.94 16.32
N ASP A 1095 29.06 -6.53 16.03
CA ASP A 1095 27.86 -7.29 16.31
C ASP A 1095 27.13 -7.54 14.97
N ALA A 1096 26.66 -8.77 14.75
CA ALA A 1096 25.97 -9.17 13.51
C ALA A 1096 24.81 -10.12 13.81
N LYS A 1097 23.73 -9.97 13.05
CA LYS A 1097 22.54 -10.82 13.11
C LYS A 1097 22.06 -11.14 11.70
N VAL A 1098 21.83 -12.42 11.41
CA VAL A 1098 21.22 -12.89 10.16
C VAL A 1098 19.97 -13.68 10.50
N SER A 1099 18.86 -13.39 9.83
CA SER A 1099 17.56 -14.02 10.08
C SER A 1099 17.01 -14.60 8.78
N PHE A 1100 16.46 -15.81 8.84
CA PHE A 1100 15.86 -16.50 7.71
C PHE A 1100 14.50 -17.07 8.11
N ALA A 1101 13.53 -17.00 7.21
CA ALA A 1101 12.27 -17.73 7.30
C ALA A 1101 11.98 -18.40 5.97
N HIS A 1102 11.54 -19.65 5.99
CA HIS A 1102 11.12 -20.38 4.80
C HIS A 1102 10.06 -21.43 5.16
N TYR A 1103 8.97 -21.47 4.42
CA TYR A 1103 7.98 -22.53 4.54
C TYR A 1103 8.56 -23.87 4.08
N LEU A 1104 8.22 -24.95 4.77
CA LEU A 1104 8.66 -26.31 4.43
C LEU A 1104 7.64 -27.03 3.53
N GLU A 1105 6.44 -26.48 3.37
CA GLU A 1105 5.36 -27.04 2.59
C GLU A 1105 4.49 -25.95 1.95
N ARG A 1106 3.82 -26.31 0.84
CA ARG A 1106 3.17 -25.35 -0.05
C ARG A 1106 1.99 -24.60 0.59
N SER A 1107 1.38 -25.12 1.65
CA SER A 1107 0.31 -24.40 2.36
C SER A 1107 0.84 -23.29 3.26
N GLU A 1108 2.16 -23.09 3.34
CA GLU A 1108 2.84 -22.09 4.16
C GLU A 1108 2.56 -22.23 5.67
N ARG A 1109 1.96 -23.35 6.12
CA ARG A 1109 1.63 -23.55 7.54
C ARG A 1109 2.83 -23.97 8.35
N LEU A 1110 3.70 -24.81 7.79
CA LEU A 1110 4.94 -25.21 8.45
C LEU A 1110 6.09 -24.33 7.98
N VAL A 1111 6.72 -23.59 8.91
CA VAL A 1111 7.80 -22.64 8.61
C VAL A 1111 9.02 -22.93 9.46
N LEU A 1112 10.19 -23.02 8.82
CA LEU A 1112 11.46 -23.03 9.50
C LEU A 1112 12.00 -21.59 9.57
N ALA A 1113 12.21 -21.09 10.78
CA ALA A 1113 12.81 -19.78 11.01
C ALA A 1113 14.09 -19.92 11.83
N THR A 1114 15.19 -19.31 11.40
CA THR A 1114 16.48 -19.37 12.10
C THR A 1114 17.13 -18.01 12.19
N ASN A 1115 17.71 -17.71 13.35
CA ASN A 1115 18.54 -16.53 13.55
C ASN A 1115 19.95 -16.96 13.94
N PHE A 1116 20.94 -16.27 13.37
CA PHE A 1116 22.34 -16.34 13.76
C PHE A 1116 22.73 -15.00 14.37
N THR A 1117 23.29 -15.01 15.57
CA THR A 1117 23.77 -13.81 16.27
C THR A 1117 25.24 -14.01 16.60
N TYR A 1118 26.07 -13.03 16.25
CA TYR A 1118 27.50 -13.01 16.51
C TYR A 1118 27.88 -11.68 17.16
N GLN A 1119 28.70 -11.71 18.20
CA GLN A 1119 29.24 -10.52 18.84
C GLN A 1119 30.72 -10.72 19.13
N THR A 1120 31.53 -9.70 18.96
CA THR A 1120 32.94 -9.76 19.35
C THR A 1120 33.47 -8.41 19.80
N ARG A 1121 34.35 -8.43 20.80
CA ARG A 1121 35.24 -7.33 21.17
C ARG A 1121 36.63 -7.67 20.64
N LEU A 1122 37.29 -6.76 19.93
CA LEU A 1122 38.54 -7.10 19.23
C LEU A 1122 39.75 -7.16 20.17
N ASN A 1123 39.68 -6.48 21.32
CA ASN A 1123 40.66 -6.58 22.40
C ASN A 1123 39.96 -6.90 23.74
N SER A 1124 40.70 -6.87 24.86
CA SER A 1124 40.19 -7.19 26.21
C SER A 1124 40.07 -5.97 27.13
N ASN A 1125 40.17 -4.75 26.60
CA ASN A 1125 40.19 -3.52 27.39
C ASN A 1125 38.77 -2.98 27.64
N TYR A 1126 37.86 -3.83 28.11
CA TYR A 1126 36.44 -3.53 28.32
C TYR A 1126 35.97 -4.00 29.70
N ASP A 1127 34.98 -3.32 30.28
CA ASP A 1127 34.32 -3.78 31.51
C ASP A 1127 33.29 -4.88 31.22
N PHE A 1128 32.96 -5.69 32.22
CA PHE A 1128 32.06 -6.84 32.06
C PHE A 1128 30.70 -6.50 31.39
N TYR A 1129 30.11 -5.34 31.69
CA TYR A 1129 28.84 -4.88 31.10
C TYR A 1129 28.97 -4.46 29.62
N HIS A 1130 30.17 -4.53 29.06
CA HIS A 1130 30.46 -4.39 27.65
C HIS A 1130 30.85 -5.70 26.96
N GLY A 1131 30.99 -6.82 27.67
CA GLY A 1131 31.29 -8.11 27.08
C GLY A 1131 30.26 -8.58 26.04
N ALA A 1132 30.65 -9.56 25.22
CA ALA A 1132 29.72 -10.31 24.38
C ALA A 1132 28.93 -11.29 25.26
N THR A 1133 27.61 -11.32 25.12
CA THR A 1133 26.75 -12.11 26.02
C THR A 1133 25.83 -13.07 25.27
N ILE A 1134 25.46 -14.17 25.95
CA ILE A 1134 24.42 -15.09 25.49
C ILE A 1134 23.39 -15.35 26.60
N GLY A 1135 22.15 -15.61 26.20
CA GLY A 1135 20.98 -15.76 27.07
C GLY A 1135 19.90 -14.69 26.87
N GLY A 1136 18.62 -15.01 27.09
CA GLY A 1136 17.49 -14.07 26.94
C GLY A 1136 16.57 -14.30 25.73
N ASN A 1137 15.58 -13.43 25.53
CA ASN A 1137 14.40 -13.66 24.66
C ASN A 1137 14.68 -13.85 23.16
N THR A 1138 15.67 -13.13 22.61
CA THR A 1138 16.03 -13.17 21.18
C THR A 1138 17.44 -13.73 20.98
N ASN A 1139 17.88 -14.55 21.94
CA ASN A 1139 19.20 -15.13 22.07
C ASN A 1139 18.99 -16.58 22.58
N LEU A 1140 19.84 -17.13 23.45
CA LEU A 1140 19.70 -18.48 23.99
C LEU A 1140 18.53 -18.55 25.02
N ARG A 1141 17.30 -18.86 24.56
CA ARG A 1141 16.03 -18.51 25.26
C ARG A 1141 15.79 -19.18 26.61
N GLY A 1142 16.30 -20.39 26.80
CA GLY A 1142 16.18 -21.13 28.07
C GLY A 1142 17.08 -20.58 29.17
N PHE A 1143 18.14 -19.84 28.82
CA PHE A 1143 19.03 -19.20 29.78
C PHE A 1143 18.61 -17.76 30.06
N ARG A 1144 19.00 -17.27 31.24
CA ARG A 1144 18.71 -15.90 31.68
C ARG A 1144 19.47 -14.89 30.80
N PRO A 1145 18.95 -13.66 30.63
CA PRO A 1145 19.71 -12.57 30.01
C PRO A 1145 21.10 -12.44 30.65
N GLU A 1146 22.14 -12.23 29.83
CA GLU A 1146 23.55 -12.11 30.27
C GLU A 1146 24.09 -13.30 31.09
N ARG A 1147 23.56 -14.51 30.87
CA ARG A 1147 23.99 -15.70 31.64
C ARG A 1147 25.47 -16.03 31.47
N PHE A 1148 26.00 -15.92 30.26
CA PHE A 1148 27.43 -16.09 29.99
C PHE A 1148 27.97 -14.84 29.30
N THR A 1149 29.15 -14.41 29.71
CA THR A 1149 29.81 -13.19 29.22
C THR A 1149 31.23 -13.53 28.78
N GLY A 1150 31.67 -13.06 27.62
CA GLY A 1150 33.02 -13.27 27.10
C GLY A 1150 33.48 -12.21 26.10
N LYS A 1151 34.60 -12.47 25.42
CA LYS A 1151 35.13 -11.60 24.37
C LYS A 1151 34.37 -11.75 23.05
N THR A 1152 33.99 -12.97 22.71
CA THR A 1152 33.26 -13.31 21.49
C THR A 1152 32.07 -14.21 21.86
N SER A 1153 30.96 -14.10 21.14
CA SER A 1153 29.81 -14.98 21.28
C SER A 1153 29.19 -15.34 19.93
N PHE A 1154 28.56 -16.51 19.89
CA PHE A 1154 27.78 -16.98 18.76
C PHE A 1154 26.56 -17.74 19.27
N VAL A 1155 25.41 -17.48 18.66
CA VAL A 1155 24.14 -18.13 19.00
C VAL A 1155 23.36 -18.40 17.73
N GLN A 1156 22.83 -19.61 17.60
CA GLN A 1156 21.78 -19.92 16.64
C GLN A 1156 20.48 -20.24 17.39
N THR A 1157 19.40 -19.60 16.99
CA THR A 1157 18.04 -19.92 17.46
C THR A 1157 17.22 -20.43 16.28
N THR A 1158 16.64 -21.62 16.37
CA THR A 1158 15.82 -22.19 15.31
C THR A 1158 14.41 -22.47 15.83
N ASP A 1159 13.40 -22.06 15.08
CA ASP A 1159 11.99 -22.34 15.31
C ASP A 1159 11.41 -23.18 14.16
N LEU A 1160 10.69 -24.23 14.51
CA LEU A 1160 9.71 -24.86 13.64
C LEU A 1160 8.34 -24.33 14.03
N ARG A 1161 7.77 -23.46 13.19
CA ARG A 1161 6.51 -22.77 13.43
C ARG A 1161 5.39 -23.47 12.67
N PHE A 1162 4.25 -23.59 13.33
CA PHE A 1162 3.01 -24.07 12.77
C PHE A 1162 1.96 -22.96 12.83
N ASN A 1163 1.63 -22.40 11.66
CA ASN A 1163 0.51 -21.48 11.50
C ASN A 1163 -0.78 -22.29 11.61
N ALA A 1164 -1.33 -22.31 12.83
CA ALA A 1164 -2.43 -23.18 13.19
C ALA A 1164 -3.72 -22.77 12.47
N GLY A 1165 -3.98 -21.47 12.40
CA GLY A 1165 -5.12 -20.93 11.68
C GLY A 1165 -5.32 -19.45 11.93
N GLN A 1166 -6.54 -19.00 11.65
CA GLN A 1166 -6.99 -17.64 11.92
C GLN A 1166 -8.24 -17.69 12.79
N PHE A 1167 -8.23 -16.94 13.88
CA PHE A 1167 -9.45 -16.53 14.56
C PHE A 1167 -10.00 -15.35 13.79
N THR A 1168 -10.95 -15.67 12.92
CA THR A 1168 -11.81 -14.69 12.28
C THR A 1168 -12.98 -14.32 13.19
N ALA A 1169 -12.93 -14.63 14.49
CA ALA A 1169 -14.00 -14.40 15.45
C ALA A 1169 -13.77 -13.19 16.38
N GLY A 1170 -12.95 -12.23 15.96
CA GLY A 1170 -12.65 -10.99 16.69
C GLY A 1170 -12.74 -9.72 15.81
N PHE A 1171 -12.72 -8.52 16.41
CA PHE A 1171 -12.89 -7.21 15.74
C PHE A 1171 -11.90 -7.04 14.58
N ILE A 1172 -10.73 -7.63 14.78
CA ILE A 1172 -9.64 -7.74 13.85
C ILE A 1172 -9.42 -9.24 13.63
N PRO A 1173 -9.28 -9.70 12.37
CA PRO A 1173 -8.79 -11.04 12.04
C PRO A 1173 -7.46 -11.28 12.74
N MET A 1174 -7.41 -12.33 13.55
CA MET A 1174 -6.20 -12.70 14.26
C MET A 1174 -5.66 -14.00 13.71
N SER A 1175 -4.42 -14.02 13.24
CA SER A 1175 -3.72 -15.29 13.00
C SER A 1175 -3.16 -15.81 14.31
N TYR A 1176 -3.14 -17.13 14.48
CA TYR A 1176 -2.52 -17.75 15.64
C TYR A 1176 -1.72 -18.97 15.22
N GLY A 1177 -0.72 -19.27 16.03
CA GLY A 1177 0.13 -20.42 15.79
C GLY A 1177 0.91 -20.81 17.01
N LEU A 1178 1.61 -21.91 16.84
CA LEU A 1178 2.51 -22.47 17.84
C LEU A 1178 3.86 -22.72 17.20
N TYR A 1179 4.89 -22.80 18.00
CA TYR A 1179 6.22 -23.16 17.53
C TYR A 1179 6.94 -23.98 18.57
N THR A 1180 7.82 -24.85 18.11
CA THR A 1180 8.86 -25.47 18.92
C THR A 1180 10.20 -24.92 18.47
N GLY A 1181 11.14 -24.77 19.39
CA GLY A 1181 12.45 -24.20 19.07
C GLY A 1181 13.60 -24.93 19.74
N PHE A 1182 14.75 -24.85 19.09
CA PHE A 1182 16.04 -25.32 19.60
C PHE A 1182 17.07 -24.21 19.39
N ASP A 1183 17.73 -23.85 20.48
CA ASP A 1183 18.76 -22.83 20.51
C ASP A 1183 20.07 -23.46 20.96
N TYR A 1184 21.17 -23.00 20.38
CA TYR A 1184 22.49 -23.31 20.92
C TYR A 1184 23.44 -22.14 20.76
N GLY A 1185 24.38 -22.02 21.68
CA GLY A 1185 25.26 -20.87 21.72
C GLY A 1185 26.46 -21.06 22.64
N ARG A 1186 27.41 -20.16 22.48
CA ARG A 1186 28.69 -20.21 23.19
C ARG A 1186 29.31 -18.82 23.30
N VAL A 1187 30.07 -18.61 24.39
CA VAL A 1187 31.02 -17.50 24.52
C VAL A 1187 32.46 -18.01 24.50
N TRP A 1188 33.40 -17.14 24.16
CA TRP A 1188 34.84 -17.39 24.19
C TRP A 1188 35.58 -16.25 24.87
N THR A 1189 36.55 -16.59 25.71
CA THR A 1189 37.47 -15.65 26.36
C THR A 1189 38.93 -16.12 26.19
N PRO A 1190 39.91 -15.21 26.03
CA PRO A 1190 41.33 -15.61 25.96
C PRO A 1190 41.77 -16.40 27.20
N GLY A 1191 42.52 -17.49 26.98
CA GLY A 1191 43.03 -18.35 28.06
C GLY A 1191 42.05 -19.38 28.60
N GLU A 1192 40.85 -19.48 28.02
CA GLU A 1192 39.84 -20.46 28.40
C GLU A 1192 40.07 -21.83 27.72
N ASP A 1193 39.99 -22.91 28.50
CA ASP A 1193 39.95 -24.30 28.02
C ASP A 1193 38.54 -24.88 28.22
N SER A 1194 37.63 -24.56 27.30
CA SER A 1194 36.26 -25.10 27.29
C SER A 1194 35.92 -25.60 25.88
N SER A 1195 35.21 -26.72 25.77
CA SER A 1195 34.60 -27.19 24.52
C SER A 1195 33.06 -27.12 24.55
N LYS A 1196 32.48 -26.63 25.67
CA LYS A 1196 31.04 -26.69 25.95
C LYS A 1196 30.23 -25.77 25.03
N TRP A 1197 29.17 -26.33 24.45
CA TRP A 1197 28.09 -25.58 23.79
C TRP A 1197 26.85 -25.64 24.66
N HIS A 1198 26.21 -24.51 24.87
CA HIS A 1198 24.99 -24.42 25.67
C HIS A 1198 23.79 -24.55 24.77
N ASN A 1199 22.82 -25.38 25.15
CA ASN A 1199 21.61 -25.60 24.38
C ASN A 1199 20.34 -25.36 25.21
N ALA A 1200 19.30 -24.89 24.54
CA ALA A 1200 17.97 -24.73 25.10
C ALA A 1200 16.91 -25.21 24.11
N TYR A 1201 15.80 -25.71 24.61
CA TYR A 1201 14.67 -26.13 23.79
C TYR A 1201 13.36 -25.74 24.45
N GLY A 1202 12.32 -25.53 23.66
CA GLY A 1202 11.07 -25.02 24.20
C GLY A 1202 9.99 -24.89 23.16
N ALA A 1203 8.87 -24.33 23.58
CA ALA A 1203 7.74 -24.08 22.73
C ALA A 1203 7.09 -22.74 23.07
N GLY A 1204 6.32 -22.21 22.14
CA GLY A 1204 5.52 -21.02 22.35
C GLY A 1204 4.30 -20.97 21.46
N LEU A 1205 3.45 -19.99 21.74
CA LEU A 1205 2.29 -19.64 20.95
C LEU A 1205 2.29 -18.15 20.69
N TRP A 1206 1.66 -17.76 19.59
CA TRP A 1206 1.49 -16.37 19.23
C TRP A 1206 0.10 -16.13 18.66
N VAL A 1207 -0.38 -14.91 18.83
CA VAL A 1207 -1.62 -14.39 18.25
C VAL A 1207 -1.29 -13.02 17.65
N ASN A 1208 -1.62 -12.82 16.39
CA ASN A 1208 -1.28 -11.65 15.62
C ASN A 1208 -2.54 -11.01 15.01
N ALA A 1209 -2.81 -9.75 15.33
CA ALA A 1209 -3.97 -8.99 14.87
C ALA A 1209 -3.59 -8.06 13.69
N ILE A 1210 -3.86 -8.50 12.45
CA ILE A 1210 -3.48 -7.87 11.16
C ILE A 1210 -2.10 -7.16 11.20
N GLU A 1211 -1.04 -7.85 11.63
CA GLU A 1211 0.31 -7.29 11.71
C GLU A 1211 0.51 -6.06 12.64
N GLN A 1212 -0.56 -5.53 13.25
CA GLN A 1212 -0.54 -4.32 14.07
C GLN A 1212 -0.32 -4.61 15.56
N ALA A 1213 -0.67 -5.80 16.02
CA ALA A 1213 -0.41 -6.23 17.40
C ALA A 1213 -0.06 -7.71 17.45
N THR A 1214 0.95 -8.07 18.23
CA THR A 1214 1.35 -9.47 18.44
C THR A 1214 1.42 -9.75 19.93
N LEU A 1215 0.61 -10.72 20.36
CA LEU A 1215 0.75 -11.38 21.65
C LEU A 1215 1.61 -12.62 21.44
N HIS A 1216 2.68 -12.75 22.20
CA HIS A 1216 3.52 -13.95 22.20
C HIS A 1216 3.71 -14.48 23.61
N CYS A 1217 3.75 -15.80 23.73
CA CYS A 1217 3.98 -16.50 24.98
C CYS A 1217 4.88 -17.71 24.71
N SER A 1218 5.89 -17.94 25.54
CA SER A 1218 6.84 -19.04 25.33
C SER A 1218 7.44 -19.58 26.60
N TYR A 1219 7.78 -20.87 26.61
CA TYR A 1219 8.53 -21.54 27.66
C TYR A 1219 9.72 -22.30 27.06
N PHE A 1220 10.93 -21.99 27.52
CA PHE A 1220 12.17 -22.66 27.12
C PHE A 1220 12.89 -23.22 28.34
N TYR A 1221 13.48 -24.40 28.20
CA TYR A 1221 14.22 -25.13 29.22
C TYR A 1221 15.70 -25.25 28.86
N SER A 1222 16.57 -25.16 29.86
CA SER A 1222 18.00 -25.46 29.78
C SER A 1222 18.50 -26.13 31.07
N GLU A 1223 19.81 -26.35 31.20
CA GLU A 1223 20.42 -26.85 32.45
C GLU A 1223 20.15 -25.94 33.67
N ASP A 1224 19.89 -24.65 33.45
CA ASP A 1224 19.56 -23.66 34.48
C ASP A 1224 18.06 -23.65 34.88
N GLY A 1225 17.25 -24.50 34.24
CA GLY A 1225 15.80 -24.63 34.45
C GLY A 1225 14.95 -23.99 33.34
N GLY A 1226 13.67 -23.76 33.65
CA GLY A 1226 12.68 -23.26 32.70
C GLY A 1226 12.44 -21.74 32.76
N ARG A 1227 12.13 -21.13 31.61
CA ARG A 1227 11.93 -19.69 31.44
C ARG A 1227 10.65 -19.38 30.67
N PHE A 1228 9.67 -18.80 31.36
CA PHE A 1228 8.40 -18.33 30.78
C PHE A 1228 8.49 -16.85 30.39
N VAL A 1229 8.02 -16.50 29.20
CA VAL A 1229 8.01 -15.13 28.67
C VAL A 1229 6.64 -14.83 28.07
N PHE A 1230 6.16 -13.61 28.28
CA PHE A 1230 4.95 -13.08 27.68
C PHE A 1230 5.18 -11.64 27.21
N GLY A 1231 4.63 -11.26 26.06
CA GLY A 1231 4.64 -9.87 25.63
C GLY A 1231 3.52 -9.52 24.67
N LEU A 1232 2.95 -8.32 24.85
CA LEU A 1232 2.04 -7.69 23.91
C LEU A 1232 2.77 -6.53 23.23
N GLY A 1233 3.11 -6.71 21.95
CA GLY A 1233 3.73 -5.69 21.11
C GLY A 1233 2.73 -5.06 20.15
N PHE A 1234 2.96 -3.79 19.79
CA PHE A 1234 2.19 -3.08 18.76
C PHE A 1234 3.10 -2.62 17.61
N GLY A 1235 2.85 -3.16 16.42
CA GLY A 1235 2.94 -2.50 15.11
C GLY A 1235 4.27 -1.94 14.57
N PHE A 1236 5.44 -2.10 15.22
CA PHE A 1236 6.70 -1.54 14.70
C PHE A 1236 7.93 -2.34 15.10
#